data_AF-A0A933PZN3-F1
#
_entry.id   AF-A0A933PZN3-F1
#
_cell.length_a   1.000
_cell.length_b   1.000
_cell.length_c   1.000
_cell.angle_alpha   90.00
_cell.angle_beta   90.00
_cell.angle_gamma   90.00
#
_symmetry.space_group_name_H-M   'P 1'
#
loop_
_entity.id
_entity.type
_entity.pdbx_description
1 polymer ?
#
loop_
_entity_poly.entity_id
_entity_poly.type
_entity_poly.pdbx_seq_one_letter_code
_entity_poly.pdbx_strand_id
1 'polypeptide(L)'
;MKRTMLAIAGGIIMGLTALPETVLFDFGKADELSRTTSKDVEATLVKNENGPAMRMVTGTEYNWPSVYMNSPEGWDFSAAGELTFNVKNLGTDPVSVNCRIDSAPKGNTDPKKVIQKTYNLLVEGERENTFHITLKPMTSSSKVKASDFFGMRGTPFGGDSMYLDNVTQIIIFVNKSPKVYRFEVGNLVLAGTPDSTGSMPDNPFPILDEFGQYKHRDWPGKVHSFDEMIKFRDDEAKDLAANARPSSWNTYGGWKDGPSLKATGYFRTEKYNGKWYLVDPEGKLFFSQGIDCVGTGNYTALDDRRHWYEKLPPDDETTRDFYTDSKSHMMGYYYGGRKVRAFSFHRYNVMRKYGDNWKQKFYDISSARLPSWGINTIANWSTADIYFQRKVPYTATIGTSAPSIEGSSGYWGKFKDVFHPDFKANLKKRVKEASFTNTVNDPWCIGYFVDNEIGWGDETSLALGTLMSPAAQPAKIAFIDELKKKYADIGALNTVWGTSYDSWDAMLASTNTPAKGKGTTDLTNFYDSVASMYFRTIRDVLKEASPNQLYMGCRFAWANPLAIKVSARYCDVVSYNIYAKTPKEKKDMMKGAGDKPYIIGEFHFGALDRGMFHTGLVAVKNQDERAVTYTRYVTDCLTDPNIVGCHWFQYMDSPVTGRTLDGENYQIGFIDNSDTPYAEIIAASRKLGATMYQTRAGK
;
A
#
# COMPACT_ATOMS: atom_id res chain seq x y z
N MET A 1 19.23 60.74 13.56
CA MET A 1 19.52 61.01 12.13
C MET A 1 19.89 59.67 11.50
N LYS A 2 18.94 58.86 11.00
CA LYS A 2 18.39 58.86 9.63
C LYS A 2 19.46 58.92 8.54
N ARG A 3 19.72 57.78 7.88
CA ARG A 3 19.41 57.58 6.45
C ARG A 3 19.56 56.11 6.05
N THR A 4 18.41 55.44 6.04
CA THR A 4 18.11 54.19 5.36
C THR A 4 18.16 54.43 3.84
N MET A 5 18.90 53.61 3.08
CA MET A 5 18.74 53.54 1.62
C MET A 5 17.67 52.49 1.32
N LEU A 6 16.51 52.98 0.88
CA LEU A 6 15.38 52.20 0.39
C LEU A 6 15.60 51.98 -1.11
N ALA A 7 15.93 50.75 -1.53
CA ALA A 7 15.86 50.38 -2.94
C ALA A 7 14.41 49.99 -3.25
N ILE A 8 13.72 50.87 -3.97
CA ILE A 8 12.37 50.63 -4.48
C ILE A 8 12.51 49.71 -5.69
N ALA A 9 12.32 48.40 -5.48
CA ALA A 9 11.98 47.48 -6.56
C ALA A 9 10.46 47.55 -6.74
N GLY A 10 10.01 48.32 -7.74
CA GLY A 10 8.62 48.36 -8.17
C GLY A 10 8.23 47.00 -8.76
N GLY A 11 7.78 46.09 -7.90
CA GLY A 11 7.06 44.90 -8.32
C GLY A 11 5.72 45.33 -8.89
N ILE A 12 5.55 45.14 -10.19
CA ILE A 12 4.22 45.09 -10.80
C ILE A 12 3.49 43.94 -10.10
N ILE A 13 2.58 44.28 -9.18
CA ILE A 13 1.57 43.34 -8.72
C ILE A 13 0.69 43.08 -9.93
N MET A 14 1.04 42.07 -10.74
CA MET A 14 0.03 41.40 -11.55
C MET A 14 -0.95 40.83 -10.54
N GLY A 15 -2.10 41.48 -10.41
CA GLY A 15 -3.24 40.85 -9.76
C GLY A 15 -3.46 39.51 -10.46
N LEU A 16 -3.21 38.42 -9.74
CA LEU A 16 -3.75 37.11 -10.09
C LEU A 16 -5.27 37.29 -10.05
N THR A 17 -5.87 37.62 -11.19
CA THR A 17 -7.30 37.48 -11.38
C THR A 17 -7.59 36.00 -11.19
N ALA A 18 -8.16 35.63 -10.04
CA ALA A 18 -8.74 34.32 -9.85
C ALA A 18 -9.70 34.09 -11.04
N LEU A 19 -9.47 33.02 -11.80
CA LEU A 19 -10.38 32.62 -12.87
C LEU A 19 -11.79 32.41 -12.27
N PRO A 20 -12.86 32.68 -13.03
CA PRO A 20 -14.21 32.54 -12.52
C PRO A 20 -14.49 31.07 -12.15
N GLU A 21 -14.73 30.83 -10.87
CA GLU A 21 -15.30 29.57 -10.37
C GLU A 21 -16.65 29.34 -11.06
N THR A 22 -16.85 28.14 -11.59
CA THR A 22 -18.13 27.76 -12.21
C THR A 22 -18.87 26.82 -11.27
N VAL A 23 -19.99 27.29 -10.72
CA VAL A 23 -20.87 26.44 -9.90
C VAL A 23 -21.64 25.49 -10.81
N LEU A 24 -21.33 24.20 -10.72
CA LEU A 24 -21.94 23.14 -11.51
C LEU A 24 -23.30 22.70 -10.94
N PHE A 25 -23.34 22.52 -9.62
CA PHE A 25 -24.57 22.28 -8.87
C PHE A 25 -24.70 23.29 -7.73
N ASP A 26 -25.78 24.07 -7.77
CA ASP A 26 -26.09 25.09 -6.77
C ASP A 26 -27.25 24.64 -5.90
N PHE A 27 -26.94 24.06 -4.75
CA PHE A 27 -27.92 23.58 -3.78
C PHE A 27 -28.69 24.72 -3.08
N GLY A 28 -28.42 25.98 -3.43
CA GLY A 28 -29.24 27.12 -3.05
C GLY A 28 -30.54 27.23 -3.86
N LYS A 29 -30.62 26.56 -5.01
CA LYS A 29 -31.79 26.57 -5.89
C LYS A 29 -32.75 25.44 -5.54
N ALA A 30 -34.01 25.78 -5.31
CA ALA A 30 -35.03 24.85 -4.82
C ALA A 30 -35.31 23.67 -5.76
N ASP A 31 -35.09 23.86 -7.06
CA ASP A 31 -35.29 22.86 -8.11
C ASP A 31 -34.05 21.99 -8.37
N GLU A 32 -32.90 22.26 -7.76
CA GLU A 32 -31.66 21.56 -8.08
C GLU A 32 -31.72 20.06 -7.74
N LEU A 33 -32.38 19.68 -6.64
CA LEU A 33 -32.59 18.26 -6.29
C LEU A 33 -33.43 17.50 -7.33
N SER A 34 -34.31 18.19 -8.05
CA SER A 34 -35.14 17.55 -9.10
C SER A 34 -34.30 17.06 -10.28
N ARG A 35 -33.06 17.58 -10.42
CA ARG A 35 -32.07 17.15 -11.42
C ARG A 35 -31.23 15.96 -10.95
N THR A 36 -31.54 15.42 -9.77
CA THR A 36 -30.84 14.29 -9.17
C THR A 36 -31.74 13.06 -9.08
N THR A 37 -31.13 11.88 -8.96
CA THR A 37 -31.83 10.63 -8.64
C THR A 37 -31.15 9.99 -7.44
N SER A 38 -31.93 9.53 -6.46
CA SER A 38 -31.39 8.90 -5.25
C SER A 38 -31.65 7.40 -5.26
N LYS A 39 -30.72 6.62 -4.71
CA LYS A 39 -30.87 5.18 -4.50
C LYS A 39 -30.41 4.83 -3.10
N ASP A 40 -31.36 4.36 -2.28
CA ASP A 40 -31.14 4.06 -0.86
C ASP A 40 -30.56 5.24 -0.08
N VAL A 41 -30.94 6.47 -0.44
CA VAL A 41 -30.54 7.72 0.24
C VAL A 41 -31.74 8.65 0.26
N GLU A 42 -31.97 9.29 1.40
CA GLU A 42 -32.81 10.47 1.50
C GLU A 42 -31.94 11.72 1.30
N ALA A 43 -32.23 12.49 0.26
CA ALA A 43 -31.51 13.71 -0.10
C ALA A 43 -32.42 14.93 0.09
N THR A 44 -31.97 15.93 0.84
CA THR A 44 -32.73 17.16 1.14
C THR A 44 -31.85 18.40 1.03
N LEU A 45 -32.42 19.54 0.62
CA LEU A 45 -31.70 20.82 0.61
C LEU A 45 -31.71 21.42 2.01
N VAL A 46 -30.55 21.89 2.45
CA VAL A 46 -30.37 22.58 3.73
C VAL A 46 -29.51 23.82 3.51
N LYS A 47 -29.59 24.76 4.46
CA LYS A 47 -28.66 25.89 4.54
C LYS A 47 -27.90 25.77 5.86
N ASN A 48 -26.58 25.63 5.78
CA ASN A 48 -25.70 25.58 6.94
C ASN A 48 -24.86 26.87 7.03
N GLU A 49 -23.94 26.91 7.99
CA GLU A 49 -23.07 28.07 8.25
C GLU A 49 -22.18 28.45 7.05
N ASN A 50 -21.86 27.49 6.18
CA ASN A 50 -21.02 27.67 5.00
C ASN A 50 -21.81 27.84 3.70
N GLY A 51 -23.14 27.87 3.79
CA GLY A 51 -24.03 28.12 2.65
C GLY A 51 -25.02 26.97 2.37
N PRO A 52 -25.60 26.95 1.17
CA PRO A 52 -26.49 25.88 0.75
C PRO A 52 -25.76 24.53 0.61
N ALA A 53 -26.45 23.44 0.95
CA ALA A 53 -25.92 22.09 0.84
C ALA A 53 -27.03 21.07 0.60
N MET A 54 -26.65 19.93 0.04
CA MET A 54 -27.48 18.73 0.00
C MET A 54 -27.13 17.84 1.20
N ARG A 55 -28.10 17.63 2.11
CA ARG A 55 -27.99 16.65 3.18
C ARG A 55 -28.37 15.27 2.68
N MET A 56 -27.49 14.29 2.91
CA MET A 56 -27.68 12.89 2.59
C MET A 56 -27.84 12.06 3.87
N VAL A 57 -28.91 11.27 3.95
CA VAL A 57 -29.12 10.24 4.98
C VAL A 57 -29.17 8.89 4.28
N THR A 58 -28.20 8.02 4.57
CA THR A 58 -28.03 6.77 3.82
C THR A 58 -28.86 5.63 4.40
N GLY A 59 -29.43 4.79 3.54
CA GLY A 59 -29.95 3.49 3.91
C GLY A 59 -28.85 2.43 4.06
N THR A 60 -29.27 1.19 4.28
CA THR A 60 -28.39 0.04 4.58
C THR A 60 -28.59 -1.14 3.63
N GLU A 61 -29.55 -1.04 2.70
CA GLU A 61 -29.99 -2.16 1.85
C GLU A 61 -29.17 -2.26 0.57
N TYR A 62 -28.79 -1.11 0.01
CA TYR A 62 -28.02 -1.04 -1.21
C TYR A 62 -26.52 -1.05 -0.94
N ASN A 63 -25.75 -1.63 -1.87
CA ASN A 63 -24.30 -1.72 -1.71
C ASN A 63 -23.59 -0.37 -1.85
N TRP A 64 -24.24 0.61 -2.49
CA TRP A 64 -23.71 1.96 -2.68
C TRP A 64 -24.81 3.01 -2.56
N PRO A 65 -25.32 3.31 -1.35
CA PRO A 65 -26.27 4.39 -1.15
C PRO A 65 -25.76 5.68 -1.82
N SER A 66 -26.53 6.22 -2.77
CA SER A 66 -26.01 7.18 -3.75
C SER A 66 -27.02 8.23 -4.20
N VAL A 67 -26.51 9.41 -4.57
CA VAL A 67 -27.20 10.45 -5.36
C VAL A 67 -26.49 10.57 -6.71
N TYR A 68 -27.26 10.49 -7.79
CA TYR A 68 -26.83 10.60 -9.18
C TYR A 68 -27.19 11.99 -9.73
N MET A 69 -26.23 12.63 -10.36
CA MET A 69 -26.36 13.90 -11.08
C MET A 69 -26.03 13.62 -12.56
N ASN A 70 -27.02 13.74 -13.44
CA ASN A 70 -26.90 13.34 -14.84
C ASN A 70 -26.81 14.56 -15.77
N SER A 71 -26.02 14.43 -16.83
CA SER A 71 -25.96 15.35 -17.96
C SER A 71 -26.00 14.55 -19.27
N PRO A 72 -27.19 14.24 -19.80
CA PRO A 72 -27.32 13.49 -21.06
C PRO A 72 -26.62 14.19 -22.25
N GLU A 73 -26.60 15.53 -22.25
CA GLU A 73 -25.95 16.36 -23.28
C GLU A 73 -24.44 16.55 -23.02
N GLY A 74 -23.95 16.15 -21.84
CA GLY A 74 -22.56 16.30 -21.42
C GLY A 74 -22.22 17.67 -20.84
N TRP A 75 -21.40 17.70 -19.78
CA TRP A 75 -20.74 18.89 -19.29
C TRP A 75 -19.34 19.03 -19.86
N ASP A 76 -18.91 20.27 -20.09
CA ASP A 76 -17.54 20.60 -20.47
C ASP A 76 -16.77 21.15 -19.25
N PHE A 77 -15.82 20.34 -18.78
CA PHE A 77 -14.92 20.63 -17.66
C PHE A 77 -13.53 21.06 -18.14
N SER A 78 -13.30 21.19 -19.46
CA SER A 78 -11.97 21.37 -20.05
C SER A 78 -11.26 22.64 -19.62
N ALA A 79 -12.00 23.65 -19.14
CA ALA A 79 -11.46 24.91 -18.65
C ALA A 79 -11.07 24.90 -17.17
N ALA A 80 -11.36 23.82 -16.43
CA ALA A 80 -11.11 23.72 -14.99
C ALA A 80 -9.97 22.75 -14.65
N GLY A 81 -9.23 23.06 -13.59
CA GLY A 81 -8.18 22.19 -13.05
C GLY A 81 -8.68 21.19 -12.01
N GLU A 82 -9.79 21.51 -11.34
CA GLU A 82 -10.38 20.67 -10.31
C GLU A 82 -11.90 20.81 -10.22
N LEU A 83 -12.54 19.75 -9.71
CA LEU A 83 -13.89 19.78 -9.15
C LEU A 83 -13.75 19.78 -7.62
N THR A 84 -14.38 20.74 -6.95
CA THR A 84 -14.33 20.91 -5.50
C THR A 84 -15.72 21.06 -4.86
N PHE A 85 -15.87 20.54 -3.65
CA PHE A 85 -17.07 20.73 -2.81
C PHE A 85 -16.77 20.40 -1.34
N ASN A 86 -17.48 21.05 -0.41
CA ASN A 86 -17.35 20.74 1.01
C ASN A 86 -18.17 19.50 1.40
N VAL A 87 -17.66 18.73 2.35
CA VAL A 87 -18.36 17.59 2.96
C VAL A 87 -18.31 17.75 4.47
N LYS A 88 -19.48 17.91 5.10
CA LYS A 88 -19.63 18.00 6.55
C LYS A 88 -20.26 16.71 7.08
N ASN A 89 -19.52 15.99 7.93
CA ASN A 89 -20.04 14.83 8.62
C ASN A 89 -20.88 15.27 9.83
N LEU A 90 -22.14 14.87 9.88
CA LEU A 90 -23.06 15.19 10.99
C LEU A 90 -23.09 14.10 12.06
N GLY A 91 -22.47 12.94 11.81
CA GLY A 91 -22.34 11.85 12.75
C GLY A 91 -21.04 11.93 13.55
N THR A 92 -20.95 11.10 14.58
CA THR A 92 -19.73 10.94 15.40
C THR A 92 -18.75 9.92 14.82
N ASP A 93 -19.22 9.00 13.97
CA ASP A 93 -18.38 8.04 13.26
C ASP A 93 -17.80 8.65 11.99
N PRO A 94 -16.56 8.31 11.60
CA PRO A 94 -15.99 8.73 10.31
C PRO A 94 -16.81 8.18 9.13
N VAL A 95 -16.94 8.97 8.07
CA VAL A 95 -17.60 8.56 6.81
C VAL A 95 -16.64 8.70 5.64
N SER A 96 -16.54 7.66 4.81
CA SER A 96 -15.82 7.73 3.53
C SER A 96 -16.82 8.03 2.42
N VAL A 97 -16.89 9.31 2.03
CA VAL A 97 -17.71 9.77 0.91
C VAL A 97 -16.94 9.55 -0.39
N ASN A 98 -17.60 9.00 -1.40
CA ASN A 98 -17.04 8.74 -2.72
C ASN A 98 -17.72 9.65 -3.74
N CYS A 99 -16.94 10.14 -4.70
CA CYS A 99 -17.42 10.86 -5.87
C CYS A 99 -16.96 10.11 -7.11
N ARG A 100 -17.89 9.67 -7.95
CA ARG A 100 -17.59 9.06 -9.24
C ARG A 100 -17.97 10.01 -10.37
N ILE A 101 -17.08 10.18 -11.34
CA ILE A 101 -17.26 10.97 -12.55
C ILE A 101 -17.24 10.03 -13.75
N ASP A 102 -18.29 10.08 -14.56
CA ASP A 102 -18.39 9.36 -15.83
C ASP A 102 -18.22 10.33 -16.99
N SER A 103 -17.43 9.92 -17.98
CA SER A 103 -17.21 10.68 -19.21
C SER A 103 -17.15 9.75 -20.41
N ALA A 104 -17.48 10.26 -21.59
CA ALA A 104 -17.45 9.48 -22.83
C ALA A 104 -16.96 10.37 -23.99
N PRO A 105 -16.47 9.79 -25.10
CA PRO A 105 -16.20 10.60 -26.29
C PRO A 105 -17.47 11.33 -26.74
N LYS A 106 -17.36 12.62 -27.06
CA LYS A 106 -18.50 13.43 -27.48
C LYS A 106 -19.23 12.81 -28.68
N GLY A 107 -20.56 12.71 -28.60
CA GLY A 107 -21.39 12.06 -29.62
C GLY A 107 -21.34 10.53 -29.65
N ASN A 108 -20.69 9.88 -28.67
CA ASN A 108 -20.65 8.43 -28.56
C ASN A 108 -21.62 7.91 -27.49
N THR A 109 -22.50 6.98 -27.87
CA THR A 109 -23.49 6.36 -26.98
C THR A 109 -23.13 4.93 -26.57
N ASP A 110 -21.96 4.41 -26.98
CA ASP A 110 -21.51 3.07 -26.60
C ASP A 110 -21.13 3.04 -25.11
N PRO A 111 -21.87 2.32 -24.25
CA PRO A 111 -21.58 2.24 -22.83
C PRO A 111 -20.19 1.64 -22.54
N LYS A 112 -19.60 0.89 -23.47
CA LYS A 112 -18.23 0.35 -23.34
C LYS A 112 -17.14 1.41 -23.44
N LYS A 113 -17.48 2.62 -23.91
CA LYS A 113 -16.55 3.75 -24.04
C LYS A 113 -16.66 4.76 -22.91
N VAL A 114 -17.55 4.53 -21.95
CA VAL A 114 -17.65 5.35 -20.74
C VAL A 114 -16.47 5.06 -19.83
N ILE A 115 -15.73 6.11 -19.49
CA ILE A 115 -14.67 6.08 -18.49
C ILE A 115 -15.26 6.52 -17.16
N GLN A 116 -15.05 5.71 -16.13
CA GLN A 116 -15.55 5.92 -14.78
C GLN A 116 -14.36 6.16 -13.85
N LYS A 117 -14.30 7.31 -13.19
CA LYS A 117 -13.26 7.63 -12.19
C LYS A 117 -13.89 7.87 -10.84
N THR A 118 -13.46 7.11 -9.83
CA THR A 118 -13.97 7.19 -8.48
C THR A 118 -12.90 7.73 -7.55
N TYR A 119 -13.25 8.77 -6.80
CA TYR A 119 -12.44 9.42 -5.80
C TYR A 119 -13.10 9.25 -4.43
N ASN A 120 -12.33 9.26 -3.35
CA ASN A 120 -12.88 9.16 -2.00
C ASN A 120 -12.26 10.19 -1.04
N LEU A 121 -13.07 10.65 -0.10
CA LEU A 121 -12.69 11.53 1.00
C LEU A 121 -13.21 10.93 2.31
N LEU A 122 -12.29 10.65 3.23
CA LEU A 122 -12.65 10.33 4.61
C LEU A 122 -12.89 11.64 5.38
N VAL A 123 -14.06 11.76 5.98
CA VAL A 123 -14.43 12.88 6.85
C VAL A 123 -14.68 12.33 8.24
N GLU A 124 -13.85 12.74 9.19
CA GLU A 124 -13.99 12.37 10.61
C GLU A 124 -15.34 12.84 11.18
N GLY A 125 -15.78 12.22 12.26
CA GLY A 125 -17.02 12.60 12.93
C GLY A 125 -17.06 14.09 13.28
N GLU A 126 -18.19 14.74 13.01
CA GLU A 126 -18.45 16.16 13.31
C GLU A 126 -17.47 17.14 12.65
N ARG A 127 -16.67 16.68 11.68
CA ARG A 127 -15.73 17.50 10.91
C ARG A 127 -16.28 17.86 9.55
N GLU A 128 -15.67 18.89 8.99
CA GLU A 128 -15.90 19.32 7.63
C GLU A 128 -14.56 19.39 6.89
N ASN A 129 -14.56 18.83 5.68
CA ASN A 129 -13.40 18.75 4.82
C ASN A 129 -13.81 19.13 3.40
N THR A 130 -12.90 19.74 2.65
CA THR A 130 -13.10 20.02 1.23
C THR A 130 -12.64 18.81 0.40
N PHE A 131 -13.50 18.36 -0.49
CA PHE A 131 -13.23 17.31 -1.46
C PHE A 131 -12.58 17.95 -2.69
N HIS A 132 -11.35 17.57 -3.01
CA HIS A 132 -10.64 18.04 -4.19
C HIS A 132 -10.47 16.89 -5.18
N ILE A 133 -10.94 17.08 -6.42
CA ILE A 133 -10.78 16.14 -7.52
C ILE A 133 -10.01 16.85 -8.63
N THR A 134 -8.74 16.50 -8.82
CA THR A 134 -7.95 17.01 -9.95
C THR A 134 -8.50 16.48 -11.27
N LEU A 135 -8.85 17.38 -12.17
CA LEU A 135 -9.39 17.05 -13.48
C LEU A 135 -8.23 16.89 -14.47
N LYS A 136 -8.10 15.69 -15.03
CA LYS A 136 -7.04 15.36 -15.99
C LYS A 136 -7.65 15.06 -17.36
N PRO A 137 -7.37 15.87 -18.38
CA PRO A 137 -7.86 15.58 -19.72
C PRO A 137 -7.23 14.29 -20.21
N MET A 138 -8.05 13.44 -20.85
CA MET A 138 -7.52 12.40 -21.71
C MET A 138 -6.77 13.07 -22.85
N THR A 139 -5.44 12.97 -22.86
CA THR A 139 -4.67 13.54 -23.96
C THR A 139 -5.01 12.79 -25.24
N SER A 140 -5.59 13.50 -26.20
CA SER A 140 -5.82 13.00 -27.54
C SER A 140 -4.49 13.00 -28.30
N SER A 141 -3.72 11.91 -28.22
CA SER A 141 -2.86 11.56 -29.34
C SER A 141 -3.69 10.71 -30.29
N SER A 142 -3.81 11.13 -31.55
CA SER A 142 -4.39 10.27 -32.60
C SER A 142 -3.49 9.08 -32.94
N LYS A 143 -2.25 9.07 -32.43
CA LYS A 143 -1.19 8.14 -32.81
C LYS A 143 -0.79 7.15 -31.72
N VAL A 144 -1.00 7.46 -30.44
CA VAL A 144 -0.61 6.59 -29.31
C VAL A 144 -1.81 6.27 -28.43
N LYS A 145 -1.97 4.99 -28.07
CA LYS A 145 -3.05 4.45 -27.25
C LYS A 145 -2.52 3.99 -25.90
N ALA A 146 -3.39 3.91 -24.89
CA ALA A 146 -3.04 3.36 -23.58
C ALA A 146 -2.51 1.91 -23.66
N SER A 147 -2.96 1.13 -24.65
CA SER A 147 -2.47 -0.23 -24.94
C SER A 147 -0.99 -0.28 -25.32
N ASP A 148 -0.43 0.83 -25.80
CA ASP A 148 0.98 0.91 -26.20
C ASP A 148 1.90 0.95 -24.97
N PHE A 149 1.34 1.16 -23.77
CA PHE A 149 2.02 1.12 -22.47
C PHE A 149 1.70 -0.16 -21.68
N PHE A 150 1.58 -1.28 -22.40
CA PHE A 150 1.23 -2.58 -21.84
C PHE A 150 2.14 -3.01 -20.68
N GLY A 151 1.58 -3.71 -19.70
CA GLY A 151 2.32 -4.24 -18.54
C GLY A 151 2.80 -3.17 -17.54
N MET A 152 2.33 -1.93 -17.65
CA MET A 152 2.42 -0.90 -16.62
C MET A 152 1.10 -0.81 -15.86
N ARG A 153 1.13 -0.53 -14.55
CA ARG A 153 -0.09 -0.33 -13.74
C ARG A 153 -0.70 1.06 -13.96
N GLY A 154 0.13 2.10 -14.11
CA GLY A 154 -0.30 3.43 -14.56
C GLY A 154 0.38 3.81 -15.87
N THR A 155 -0.30 4.59 -16.69
CA THR A 155 0.19 5.02 -18.00
C THR A 155 0.53 6.52 -17.98
N PRO A 156 1.31 7.01 -18.97
CA PRO A 156 1.59 8.44 -19.09
C PRO A 156 0.35 9.32 -19.30
N PHE A 157 -0.76 8.71 -19.76
CA PHE A 157 -2.09 9.34 -19.81
C PHE A 157 -2.68 9.61 -18.42
N GLY A 158 -2.06 9.12 -17.35
CA GLY A 158 -2.58 9.16 -15.99
C GLY A 158 -3.71 8.15 -15.79
N GLY A 159 -3.72 7.49 -14.62
CA GLY A 159 -4.80 6.58 -14.21
C GLY A 159 -6.16 7.27 -14.04
N ASP A 160 -6.19 8.61 -13.97
CA ASP A 160 -7.36 9.44 -13.69
C ASP A 160 -7.84 10.26 -14.89
N SER A 161 -7.26 10.07 -16.09
CA SER A 161 -7.70 10.81 -17.27
C SER A 161 -9.14 10.48 -17.68
N MET A 162 -9.84 11.48 -18.20
CA MET A 162 -11.24 11.41 -18.61
C MET A 162 -11.54 12.36 -19.77
N TYR A 163 -12.66 12.17 -20.47
CA TYR A 163 -13.13 13.09 -21.51
C TYR A 163 -13.72 14.33 -20.85
N LEU A 164 -12.89 15.33 -20.55
CA LEU A 164 -13.35 16.56 -19.86
C LEU A 164 -14.29 17.40 -20.72
N ASP A 165 -14.27 17.25 -22.04
CA ASP A 165 -15.18 17.95 -22.96
C ASP A 165 -16.59 17.33 -23.00
N ASN A 166 -16.80 16.20 -22.31
CA ASN A 166 -18.06 15.47 -22.28
C ASN A 166 -18.21 14.57 -21.03
N VAL A 167 -18.42 15.19 -19.87
CA VAL A 167 -18.76 14.53 -18.60
C VAL A 167 -20.26 14.29 -18.51
N THR A 168 -20.69 13.04 -18.37
CA THR A 168 -22.10 12.66 -18.49
C THR A 168 -22.78 12.38 -17.15
N GLN A 169 -22.04 12.09 -16.10
CA GLN A 169 -22.60 11.80 -14.78
C GLN A 169 -21.62 12.10 -13.64
N ILE A 170 -22.15 12.59 -12.52
CA ILE A 170 -21.47 12.61 -11.21
C ILE A 170 -22.31 11.80 -10.23
N ILE A 171 -21.68 10.95 -9.43
CA ILE A 171 -22.34 10.15 -8.38
C ILE A 171 -21.65 10.43 -7.06
N ILE A 172 -22.42 10.87 -6.05
CA ILE A 172 -21.94 10.91 -4.66
C ILE A 172 -22.51 9.69 -3.92
N PHE A 173 -21.64 8.88 -3.32
CA PHE A 173 -22.07 7.64 -2.66
C PHE A 173 -21.16 7.23 -1.49
N VAL A 174 -21.67 6.36 -0.63
CA VAL A 174 -20.87 5.66 0.39
C VAL A 174 -20.80 4.17 0.07
N ASN A 175 -19.75 3.50 0.53
CA ASN A 175 -19.70 2.03 0.44
C ASN A 175 -20.72 1.40 1.40
N LYS A 176 -21.15 0.18 1.09
CA LYS A 176 -22.08 -0.59 1.92
C LYS A 176 -21.68 -0.54 3.39
N SER A 177 -22.64 -0.17 4.22
CA SER A 177 -22.47 -0.07 5.66
C SER A 177 -23.73 -0.56 6.35
N PRO A 178 -23.62 -1.31 7.46
CA PRO A 178 -24.76 -1.56 8.32
C PRO A 178 -25.17 -0.31 9.13
N LYS A 179 -24.38 0.76 9.07
CA LYS A 179 -24.64 2.04 9.73
C LYS A 179 -25.28 3.04 8.76
N VAL A 180 -26.23 3.82 9.27
CA VAL A 180 -26.78 5.01 8.61
C VAL A 180 -25.81 6.17 8.78
N TYR A 181 -25.30 6.72 7.68
CA TYR A 181 -24.51 7.94 7.68
C TYR A 181 -25.37 9.17 7.43
N ARG A 182 -24.97 10.29 8.04
CA ARG A 182 -25.59 11.61 7.86
C ARG A 182 -24.49 12.60 7.56
N PHE A 183 -24.50 13.19 6.38
CA PHE A 183 -23.52 14.19 5.98
C PHE A 183 -24.13 15.19 5.00
N GLU A 184 -23.48 16.33 4.86
CA GLU A 184 -23.88 17.41 3.95
C GLU A 184 -22.81 17.60 2.88
N VAL A 185 -23.26 17.82 1.66
CA VAL A 185 -22.42 18.10 0.48
C VAL A 185 -22.74 19.52 0.02
N GLY A 186 -21.74 20.41 0.07
CA GLY A 186 -21.87 21.77 -0.45
C GLY A 186 -21.91 21.81 -1.97
N ASN A 187 -22.06 23.01 -2.53
CA ASN A 187 -22.09 23.23 -3.98
C ASN A 187 -20.89 22.59 -4.69
N LEU A 188 -21.14 21.99 -5.85
CA LEU A 188 -20.08 21.45 -6.71
C LEU A 188 -19.55 22.57 -7.59
N VAL A 189 -18.26 22.85 -7.47
CA VAL A 189 -17.60 23.98 -8.13
C VAL A 189 -16.44 23.48 -8.98
N LEU A 190 -16.43 23.90 -10.25
CA LEU A 190 -15.28 23.78 -11.12
C LEU A 190 -14.35 24.97 -10.87
N ALA A 191 -13.11 24.68 -10.50
CA ALA A 191 -12.12 25.67 -10.11
C ALA A 191 -10.73 25.35 -10.67
N GLY A 192 -9.79 26.26 -10.45
CA GLY A 192 -8.38 26.09 -10.84
C GLY A 192 -8.13 26.08 -12.34
N THR A 193 -6.86 26.12 -12.72
CA THR A 193 -6.42 25.99 -14.12
C THR A 193 -6.13 24.54 -14.47
N PRO A 194 -6.51 24.05 -15.67
CA PRO A 194 -6.14 22.73 -16.15
C PRO A 194 -4.64 22.47 -16.00
N ASP A 195 -4.30 21.29 -15.47
CA ASP A 195 -2.91 20.86 -15.34
C ASP A 195 -2.31 20.61 -16.73
N SER A 196 -1.50 21.54 -17.22
CA SER A 196 -0.80 21.42 -18.51
C SER A 196 0.38 20.43 -18.45
N THR A 197 0.74 19.91 -17.27
CA THR A 197 1.86 18.96 -17.12
C THR A 197 1.57 17.55 -17.63
N GLY A 198 0.35 17.30 -18.10
CA GLY A 198 -0.11 16.02 -18.62
C GLY A 198 -0.03 15.86 -20.15
N SER A 199 0.36 16.87 -20.93
CA SER A 199 0.35 16.75 -22.41
C SER A 199 1.39 15.76 -22.91
N MET A 200 0.94 14.63 -23.48
CA MET A 200 1.80 13.65 -24.15
C MET A 200 2.18 14.14 -25.55
N PRO A 201 3.46 14.04 -25.96
CA PRO A 201 3.85 14.35 -27.33
C PRO A 201 3.27 13.33 -28.32
N ASP A 202 3.06 13.76 -29.56
CA ASP A 202 2.59 12.93 -30.68
C ASP A 202 3.42 11.65 -30.88
N ASN A 203 4.72 11.75 -30.60
CA ASN A 203 5.65 10.63 -30.60
C ASN A 203 6.37 10.56 -29.23
N PRO A 204 5.84 9.77 -28.27
CA PRO A 204 6.36 9.71 -26.92
C PRO A 204 7.54 8.76 -26.74
N PHE A 205 7.97 8.06 -27.80
CA PHE A 205 9.09 7.12 -27.72
C PHE A 205 10.39 7.73 -28.27
N PRO A 206 11.54 7.53 -27.59
CA PRO A 206 11.70 6.88 -26.28
C PRO A 206 11.04 7.70 -25.17
N ILE A 207 10.44 6.99 -24.19
CA ILE A 207 9.72 7.60 -23.08
C ILE A 207 10.61 7.83 -21.86
N LEU A 208 11.65 7.03 -21.68
CA LEU A 208 12.64 7.21 -20.62
C LEU A 208 13.98 7.70 -21.17
N ASP A 209 14.59 8.62 -20.42
CA ASP A 209 15.96 9.09 -20.63
C ASP A 209 17.01 8.06 -20.15
N GLU A 210 18.29 8.42 -20.24
CA GLU A 210 19.40 7.54 -19.83
C GLU A 210 19.50 7.26 -18.33
N PHE A 211 18.73 7.98 -17.49
CA PHE A 211 18.66 7.77 -16.04
C PHE A 211 17.42 6.94 -15.64
N GLY A 212 16.57 6.57 -16.61
CA GLY A 212 15.32 5.86 -16.35
C GLY A 212 14.20 6.78 -15.87
N GLN A 213 14.31 8.09 -16.11
CA GLN A 213 13.29 9.08 -15.75
C GLN A 213 12.42 9.40 -16.96
N TYR A 214 11.20 9.88 -16.74
CA TYR A 214 10.34 10.32 -17.82
C TYR A 214 10.97 11.47 -18.61
N LYS A 215 11.15 11.28 -19.92
CA LYS A 215 11.91 12.16 -20.79
C LYS A 215 11.22 13.51 -21.06
N HIS A 216 9.90 13.50 -21.24
CA HIS A 216 9.16 14.63 -21.84
C HIS A 216 8.62 15.65 -20.84
N ARG A 217 9.13 15.65 -19.59
CA ARG A 217 8.73 16.63 -18.56
C ARG A 217 9.91 16.95 -17.66
N ASP A 218 9.88 18.12 -17.05
CA ASP A 218 10.83 18.54 -16.02
C ASP A 218 10.14 18.69 -14.64
N TRP A 219 10.90 18.54 -13.56
CA TRP A 219 10.41 18.68 -12.19
C TRP A 219 11.57 18.93 -11.20
N PRO A 220 11.29 19.52 -10.02
CA PRO A 220 12.31 19.68 -8.98
C PRO A 220 12.97 18.34 -8.61
N GLY A 221 14.30 18.28 -8.73
CA GLY A 221 15.10 17.09 -8.40
C GLY A 221 15.32 16.12 -9.57
N LYS A 222 14.84 16.42 -10.80
CA LYS A 222 15.20 15.63 -11.98
C LYS A 222 16.70 15.73 -12.27
N VAL A 223 17.33 14.61 -12.59
CA VAL A 223 18.73 14.57 -13.02
C VAL A 223 18.81 14.84 -14.53
N HIS A 224 19.51 15.88 -14.96
CA HIS A 224 19.71 16.22 -16.38
C HIS A 224 21.06 15.78 -16.93
N SER A 225 22.05 15.56 -16.06
CA SER A 225 23.40 15.20 -16.47
C SER A 225 24.14 14.39 -15.40
N PHE A 226 25.25 13.77 -15.79
CA PHE A 226 26.13 13.08 -14.86
C PHE A 226 26.71 14.03 -13.80
N ASP A 227 27.15 15.24 -14.19
CA ASP A 227 27.69 16.22 -13.24
C ASP A 227 26.65 16.64 -12.21
N GLU A 228 25.38 16.74 -12.61
CA GLU A 228 24.28 17.02 -11.68
C GLU A 228 24.00 15.84 -10.73
N MET A 229 24.07 14.60 -11.21
CA MET A 229 23.99 13.41 -10.34
C MET A 229 25.09 13.43 -9.26
N ILE A 230 26.32 13.82 -9.63
CA ILE A 230 27.43 13.97 -8.70
C ILE A 230 27.19 15.13 -7.72
N LYS A 231 26.64 16.25 -8.20
CA LYS A 231 26.23 17.35 -7.33
C LYS A 231 25.17 16.92 -6.30
N PHE A 232 24.14 16.17 -6.70
CA PHE A 232 23.13 15.65 -5.76
C PHE A 232 23.73 14.70 -4.73
N ARG A 233 24.69 13.86 -5.11
CA ARG A 233 25.45 13.04 -4.15
C ARG A 233 26.17 13.90 -3.10
N ASP A 234 26.86 14.95 -3.54
CA ASP A 234 27.67 15.79 -2.66
C ASP A 234 26.80 16.67 -1.76
N ASP A 235 25.65 17.13 -2.25
CA ASP A 235 24.67 17.88 -1.47
C ASP A 235 23.96 16.98 -0.44
N GLU A 236 23.67 15.72 -0.79
CA GLU A 236 23.20 14.71 0.17
C GLU A 236 24.24 14.43 1.26
N ALA A 237 25.52 14.33 0.92
CA ALA A 237 26.58 14.11 1.91
C ALA A 237 26.65 15.26 2.94
N LYS A 238 26.42 16.51 2.51
CA LYS A 238 26.32 17.67 3.41
C LYS A 238 25.07 17.60 4.29
N ASP A 239 23.91 17.20 3.75
CA ASP A 239 22.68 17.02 4.54
C ASP A 239 22.88 15.94 5.62
N LEU A 240 23.47 14.79 5.28
CA LEU A 240 23.75 13.72 6.24
C LEU A 240 24.74 14.17 7.34
N ALA A 241 25.75 14.97 6.99
CA ALA A 241 26.68 15.53 7.96
C ALA A 241 26.02 16.55 8.91
N ALA A 242 25.04 17.32 8.40
CA ALA A 242 24.30 18.31 9.18
C ALA A 242 23.19 17.69 10.06
N ASN A 243 22.69 16.51 9.69
CA ASN A 243 21.57 15.86 10.34
C ASN A 243 21.97 14.50 10.92
N ALA A 244 22.45 14.53 12.16
CA ALA A 244 22.86 13.33 12.88
C ALA A 244 21.65 12.45 13.30
N ARG A 245 21.95 11.18 13.61
CA ARG A 245 21.04 10.27 14.33
C ARG A 245 20.45 10.96 15.57
N PRO A 246 19.15 10.79 15.88
CA PRO A 246 18.55 11.35 17.10
C PRO A 246 19.33 10.98 18.37
N SER A 247 19.69 11.97 19.17
CA SER A 247 20.48 11.79 20.40
C SER A 247 19.70 11.09 21.53
N SER A 248 18.37 11.09 21.43
CA SER A 248 17.43 10.41 22.33
C SER A 248 17.37 8.89 22.09
N TRP A 249 18.12 8.38 21.10
CA TRP A 249 18.17 6.96 20.77
C TRP A 249 19.41 6.29 21.35
N ASN A 250 19.29 5.06 21.85
CA ASN A 250 20.43 4.24 22.26
C ASN A 250 21.06 3.50 21.04
N THR A 251 21.94 2.54 21.29
CA THR A 251 22.60 1.68 20.29
C THR A 251 21.62 1.08 19.28
N TYR A 252 20.50 0.55 19.77
CA TYR A 252 19.49 -0.14 18.96
C TYR A 252 18.37 0.79 18.47
N GLY A 253 18.43 2.08 18.74
CA GLY A 253 17.40 3.02 18.30
C GLY A 253 16.24 3.18 19.28
N GLY A 254 16.29 2.51 20.44
CA GLY A 254 15.35 2.59 21.56
C GLY A 254 15.48 3.90 22.35
N TRP A 255 14.46 4.22 23.15
CA TRP A 255 14.39 5.48 23.89
C TRP A 255 15.42 5.54 25.02
N LYS A 256 16.57 6.15 24.75
CA LYS A 256 17.72 6.24 25.67
C LYS A 256 17.33 6.83 27.02
N ASP A 257 16.64 7.98 26.99
CA ASP A 257 16.24 8.73 28.17
C ASP A 257 14.88 8.27 28.74
N GLY A 258 14.30 7.23 28.13
CA GLY A 258 13.05 6.63 28.55
C GLY A 258 13.20 5.61 29.69
N PRO A 259 12.05 5.06 30.14
CA PRO A 259 12.02 3.93 31.07
C PRO A 259 12.87 2.75 30.59
N SER A 260 13.46 2.02 31.54
CA SER A 260 14.22 0.81 31.26
C SER A 260 13.49 -0.38 31.89
N LEU A 261 13.21 -1.37 31.06
CA LEU A 261 12.61 -2.65 31.44
C LEU A 261 13.72 -3.71 31.50
N LYS A 262 13.35 -4.98 31.73
CA LYS A 262 14.32 -6.07 31.75
C LYS A 262 15.05 -6.20 30.41
N ALA A 263 16.37 -6.02 30.41
CA ALA A 263 17.24 -6.32 29.29
C ALA A 263 17.43 -7.85 29.14
N THR A 264 17.17 -8.37 27.95
CA THR A 264 17.31 -9.82 27.65
C THR A 264 18.38 -10.10 26.61
N GLY A 265 19.03 -9.07 26.07
CA GLY A 265 19.95 -9.18 24.94
C GLY A 265 19.26 -9.36 23.58
N TYR A 266 17.93 -9.33 23.53
CA TYR A 266 17.13 -9.51 22.31
C TYR A 266 15.88 -8.65 22.34
N PHE A 267 15.33 -8.35 21.16
CA PHE A 267 14.04 -7.70 21.06
C PHE A 267 12.93 -8.57 21.63
N ARG A 268 12.00 -7.95 22.36
CA ARG A 268 10.83 -8.62 22.94
C ARG A 268 9.63 -7.67 22.98
N THR A 269 8.46 -8.17 23.35
CA THR A 269 7.26 -7.34 23.55
C THR A 269 6.98 -7.16 25.03
N GLU A 270 6.51 -5.97 25.43
CA GLU A 270 6.00 -5.73 26.78
C GLU A 270 4.98 -4.59 26.77
N LYS A 271 3.95 -4.70 27.60
CA LYS A 271 2.98 -3.63 27.81
C LYS A 271 3.45 -2.72 28.94
N TYR A 272 3.66 -1.45 28.64
CA TYR A 272 4.11 -0.42 29.59
C TYR A 272 3.13 0.75 29.57
N ASN A 273 2.59 1.10 30.75
CA ASN A 273 1.60 2.17 30.93
C ASN A 273 0.43 2.11 29.94
N GLY A 274 -0.17 0.91 29.79
CA GLY A 274 -1.35 0.70 28.94
C GLY A 274 -1.06 0.61 27.44
N LYS A 275 0.19 0.80 26.99
CA LYS A 275 0.60 0.65 25.59
C LYS A 275 1.59 -0.50 25.42
N TRP A 276 1.44 -1.28 24.37
CA TRP A 276 2.42 -2.27 23.95
C TRP A 276 3.67 -1.58 23.41
N TYR A 277 4.85 -2.11 23.69
CA TYR A 277 6.09 -1.68 23.07
C TYR A 277 6.86 -2.91 22.59
N LEU A 278 7.73 -2.72 21.61
CA LEU A 278 8.92 -3.54 21.56
C LEU A 278 9.88 -3.05 22.65
N VAL A 279 10.70 -3.95 23.17
CA VAL A 279 11.77 -3.63 24.10
C VAL A 279 13.04 -4.10 23.43
N ASP A 280 14.02 -3.22 23.32
CA ASP A 280 15.27 -3.53 22.66
C ASP A 280 16.20 -4.39 23.54
N PRO A 281 17.33 -4.88 23.01
CA PRO A 281 18.26 -5.73 23.74
C PRO A 281 18.77 -5.15 25.08
N GLU A 282 18.86 -3.82 25.20
CA GLU A 282 19.31 -3.11 26.40
C GLU A 282 18.14 -2.79 27.36
N GLY A 283 16.92 -3.23 27.06
CA GLY A 283 15.75 -3.01 27.90
C GLY A 283 15.04 -1.68 27.66
N LYS A 284 15.40 -0.90 26.63
CA LYS A 284 14.75 0.39 26.35
C LYS A 284 13.48 0.20 25.52
N LEU A 285 12.52 1.08 25.73
CA LEU A 285 11.29 1.11 24.94
C LEU A 285 11.62 1.38 23.48
N PHE A 286 11.07 0.56 22.59
CA PHE A 286 11.30 0.60 21.15
C PHE A 286 9.97 0.66 20.39
N PHE A 287 9.93 1.51 19.37
CA PHE A 287 8.86 1.56 18.37
C PHE A 287 9.55 1.39 17.02
N SER A 288 9.14 0.40 16.23
CA SER A 288 9.81 0.06 14.98
C SER A 288 9.28 0.95 13.85
N GLN A 289 9.96 2.07 13.60
CA GLN A 289 9.72 2.93 12.43
C GLN A 289 10.70 2.49 11.34
N GLY A 290 10.18 1.90 10.26
CA GLY A 290 11.00 1.20 9.27
C GLY A 290 10.64 1.50 7.83
N ILE A 291 11.50 1.03 6.93
CA ILE A 291 11.31 1.09 5.47
C ILE A 291 11.58 -0.31 4.89
N ASP A 292 10.66 -0.80 4.08
CA ASP A 292 10.78 -2.07 3.35
C ASP A 292 11.65 -1.93 2.09
N CYS A 293 12.19 -3.05 1.62
CA CYS A 293 12.99 -3.16 0.40
C CYS A 293 14.21 -2.24 0.34
N VAL A 294 14.91 -2.02 1.46
CA VAL A 294 16.18 -1.24 1.47
C VAL A 294 17.22 -2.02 0.66
N GLY A 295 17.54 -1.53 -0.52
CA GLY A 295 18.34 -2.26 -1.50
C GLY A 295 18.21 -1.66 -2.89
N THR A 296 18.71 -2.40 -3.89
CA THR A 296 18.71 -1.96 -5.30
C THR A 296 17.91 -2.88 -6.22
N GLY A 297 16.99 -3.69 -5.67
CA GLY A 297 16.39 -4.85 -6.33
C GLY A 297 15.27 -4.62 -7.35
N ASN A 298 15.22 -3.49 -8.05
CA ASN A 298 14.13 -3.17 -8.99
C ASN A 298 14.59 -3.21 -10.46
N TYR A 299 13.89 -3.98 -11.29
CA TYR A 299 14.16 -4.17 -12.73
C TYR A 299 12.92 -3.90 -13.57
N THR A 300 13.08 -3.41 -14.79
CA THR A 300 12.02 -3.27 -15.79
C THR A 300 12.31 -4.07 -17.06
N ALA A 301 11.27 -4.55 -17.75
CA ALA A 301 11.41 -5.40 -18.93
C ALA A 301 11.97 -4.64 -20.14
N LEU A 302 12.86 -5.29 -20.90
CA LEU A 302 13.43 -4.80 -22.14
C LEU A 302 12.76 -5.42 -23.38
N ASP A 303 12.40 -6.70 -23.30
CA ASP A 303 11.72 -7.40 -24.38
C ASP A 303 10.43 -6.66 -24.75
N ASP A 304 10.17 -6.49 -26.05
CA ASP A 304 9.03 -5.73 -26.59
C ASP A 304 9.03 -4.20 -26.23
N ARG A 305 9.96 -3.73 -25.39
CA ARG A 305 10.04 -2.36 -24.87
C ARG A 305 11.35 -1.63 -25.17
N ARG A 306 12.27 -2.23 -25.93
CA ARG A 306 13.59 -1.59 -26.18
C ARG A 306 13.49 -0.16 -26.72
N HIS A 307 12.51 0.10 -27.59
CA HIS A 307 12.24 1.42 -28.16
C HIS A 307 11.72 2.46 -27.15
N TRP A 308 11.38 2.03 -25.92
CA TRP A 308 10.94 2.92 -24.84
C TRP A 308 12.11 3.64 -24.16
N TYR A 309 13.32 3.12 -24.31
CA TYR A 309 14.50 3.59 -23.59
C TYR A 309 15.43 4.30 -24.56
N GLU A 310 15.75 5.56 -24.28
CA GLU A 310 16.62 6.37 -25.13
C GLU A 310 18.02 5.78 -25.23
N LYS A 311 18.56 5.36 -24.09
CA LYS A 311 19.92 4.85 -23.98
C LYS A 311 20.00 3.81 -22.89
N LEU A 312 20.66 2.70 -23.21
CA LEU A 312 21.01 1.63 -22.30
C LEU A 312 22.50 1.31 -22.51
N PRO A 313 23.23 0.90 -21.46
CA PRO A 313 24.58 0.37 -21.66
C PRO A 313 24.54 -0.87 -22.60
N PRO A 314 25.69 -1.29 -23.17
CA PRO A 314 25.79 -2.62 -23.75
C PRO A 314 25.47 -3.69 -22.68
N ASP A 315 25.07 -4.89 -23.09
CA ASP A 315 24.90 -6.05 -22.19
C ASP A 315 26.14 -6.94 -22.32
N ASP A 316 27.24 -6.51 -21.70
CA ASP A 316 28.54 -7.16 -21.76
C ASP A 316 29.11 -7.40 -20.35
N GLU A 317 30.33 -7.94 -20.26
CA GLU A 317 30.95 -8.32 -18.98
C GLU A 317 31.03 -7.17 -17.96
N THR A 318 31.09 -5.91 -18.40
CA THR A 318 31.20 -4.74 -17.52
C THR A 318 29.86 -4.29 -16.93
N THR A 319 28.75 -4.65 -17.57
CA THR A 319 27.41 -4.13 -17.29
C THR A 319 26.36 -5.21 -17.04
N ARG A 320 26.69 -6.49 -17.27
CA ARG A 320 25.78 -7.64 -17.11
C ARG A 320 25.13 -7.70 -15.72
N ASP A 321 25.79 -7.18 -14.68
CA ASP A 321 25.30 -7.09 -13.29
C ASP A 321 24.05 -6.19 -13.10
N PHE A 322 23.68 -5.43 -14.14
CA PHE A 322 22.49 -4.56 -14.19
C PHE A 322 21.34 -5.17 -14.99
N TYR A 323 21.60 -6.29 -15.66
CA TYR A 323 20.63 -7.04 -16.43
C TYR A 323 20.26 -8.35 -15.74
N THR A 324 19.07 -8.86 -16.03
CA THR A 324 18.63 -10.18 -15.53
C THR A 324 17.63 -10.83 -16.48
N ASP A 325 17.51 -12.15 -16.39
CA ASP A 325 16.43 -12.90 -17.01
C ASP A 325 15.36 -13.15 -15.95
N SER A 326 14.34 -12.30 -15.94
CA SER A 326 13.26 -12.39 -14.96
C SER A 326 12.22 -13.40 -15.43
N LYS A 327 11.90 -14.41 -14.61
CA LYS A 327 10.65 -15.16 -14.77
C LYS A 327 9.53 -14.26 -14.30
N SER A 328 8.87 -13.57 -15.23
CA SER A 328 7.73 -12.71 -14.90
C SER A 328 6.59 -13.60 -14.43
N HIS A 329 6.25 -13.49 -13.14
CA HIS A 329 5.05 -14.14 -12.65
C HIS A 329 3.79 -13.41 -13.14
N MET A 330 3.81 -12.08 -13.32
CA MET A 330 2.58 -11.29 -13.50
C MET A 330 2.73 -9.93 -14.23
N MET A 331 3.76 -9.61 -15.03
CA MET A 331 3.88 -8.30 -15.75
C MET A 331 2.70 -8.03 -16.71
N GLY A 332 1.56 -7.60 -16.16
CA GLY A 332 0.26 -7.80 -16.78
C GLY A 332 0.04 -9.27 -17.16
N TYR A 333 -1.14 -9.59 -17.65
CA TYR A 333 -1.39 -10.88 -18.32
C TYR A 333 -0.47 -11.11 -19.55
N TYR A 334 0.37 -10.13 -19.92
CA TYR A 334 1.12 -10.07 -21.17
C TYR A 334 2.35 -10.99 -21.21
N TYR A 335 3.20 -10.96 -20.19
CA TYR A 335 4.42 -11.79 -20.16
C TYR A 335 4.26 -13.09 -19.36
N GLY A 336 3.04 -13.47 -19.01
CA GLY A 336 2.75 -14.60 -18.12
C GLY A 336 3.51 -15.87 -18.51
N GLY A 337 4.38 -16.35 -17.60
CA GLY A 337 5.17 -17.57 -17.78
C GLY A 337 6.41 -17.44 -18.67
N ARG A 338 6.66 -16.28 -19.29
CA ARG A 338 7.86 -16.02 -20.11
C ARG A 338 9.05 -15.62 -19.22
N LYS A 339 10.24 -16.06 -19.62
CA LYS A 339 11.49 -15.40 -19.20
C LYS A 339 11.65 -14.13 -20.03
N VAL A 340 11.85 -12.99 -19.38
CA VAL A 340 12.02 -11.69 -20.04
C VAL A 340 13.37 -11.09 -19.67
N ARG A 341 14.08 -10.53 -20.66
CA ARG A 341 15.27 -9.73 -20.38
C ARG A 341 14.86 -8.44 -19.71
N ALA A 342 15.56 -8.06 -18.65
CA ALA A 342 15.23 -6.88 -17.86
C ALA A 342 16.48 -6.11 -17.42
N PHE A 343 16.30 -4.84 -17.08
CA PHE A 343 17.36 -3.92 -16.68
C PHE A 343 16.98 -3.10 -15.44
N SER A 344 17.97 -2.81 -14.58
CA SER A 344 17.80 -1.95 -13.41
C SER A 344 18.50 -0.60 -13.63
N PHE A 345 17.71 0.44 -13.96
CA PHE A 345 18.21 1.82 -14.01
C PHE A 345 18.76 2.25 -12.66
N HIS A 346 18.08 1.91 -11.56
CA HIS A 346 18.54 2.28 -10.22
C HIS A 346 19.90 1.68 -9.86
N ARG A 347 20.15 0.36 -10.06
CA ARG A 347 21.50 -0.19 -9.84
C ARG A 347 22.56 0.49 -10.69
N TYR A 348 22.23 0.74 -11.96
CA TYR A 348 23.17 1.39 -12.87
C TYR A 348 23.45 2.84 -12.45
N ASN A 349 22.44 3.59 -11.99
CA ASN A 349 22.58 4.92 -11.41
C ASN A 349 23.44 4.93 -10.16
N VAL A 350 23.21 3.99 -9.24
CA VAL A 350 24.02 3.82 -8.02
C VAL A 350 25.48 3.56 -8.40
N MET A 351 25.75 2.68 -9.38
CA MET A 351 27.11 2.48 -9.88
C MET A 351 27.71 3.76 -10.45
N ARG A 352 26.98 4.49 -11.30
CA ARG A 352 27.44 5.77 -11.88
C ARG A 352 27.74 6.81 -10.79
N LYS A 353 26.88 6.94 -9.79
CA LYS A 353 26.98 7.92 -8.70
C LYS A 353 28.18 7.67 -7.79
N TYR A 354 28.48 6.39 -7.50
CA TYR A 354 29.48 6.01 -6.50
C TYR A 354 30.79 5.41 -7.07
N GLY A 355 30.80 5.01 -8.34
CA GLY A 355 31.97 4.45 -9.04
C GLY A 355 32.41 3.09 -8.49
N ASP A 356 33.72 2.88 -8.41
CA ASP A 356 34.28 1.63 -7.88
C ASP A 356 33.76 1.32 -6.47
N ASN A 357 33.55 0.04 -6.20
CA ASN A 357 32.99 -0.46 -4.94
C ASN A 357 31.62 0.17 -4.58
N TRP A 358 30.83 0.53 -5.59
CA TRP A 358 29.51 1.16 -5.40
C TRP A 358 28.57 0.37 -4.50
N LYS A 359 28.62 -0.98 -4.51
CA LYS A 359 27.75 -1.82 -3.67
C LYS A 359 27.97 -1.49 -2.19
N GLN A 360 29.22 -1.54 -1.75
CA GLN A 360 29.59 -1.22 -0.36
C GLN A 360 29.26 0.24 -0.02
N LYS A 361 29.61 1.20 -0.91
CA LYS A 361 29.27 2.62 -0.70
C LYS A 361 27.77 2.83 -0.56
N PHE A 362 26.95 2.14 -1.36
CA PHE A 362 25.50 2.16 -1.26
C PHE A 362 25.01 1.54 0.06
N TYR A 363 25.62 0.45 0.52
CA TYR A 363 25.27 -0.15 1.81
C TYR A 363 25.60 0.78 2.99
N ASP A 364 26.74 1.48 2.92
CA ASP A 364 27.17 2.44 3.92
C ASP A 364 26.26 3.67 3.94
N ILE A 365 25.96 4.27 2.78
CA ILE A 365 25.08 5.44 2.73
C ILE A 365 23.64 5.07 3.11
N SER A 366 23.13 3.90 2.72
CA SER A 366 21.81 3.42 3.16
C SER A 366 21.75 3.31 4.68
N SER A 367 22.79 2.76 5.31
CA SER A 367 22.87 2.65 6.78
C SER A 367 23.03 4.00 7.49
N ALA A 368 23.56 5.02 6.82
CA ALA A 368 23.67 6.39 7.35
C ALA A 368 22.35 7.17 7.18
N ARG A 369 21.68 7.01 6.03
CA ARG A 369 20.40 7.64 5.68
C ARG A 369 19.34 7.35 6.73
N LEU A 370 19.10 6.08 7.02
CA LEU A 370 17.99 5.66 7.88
C LEU A 370 17.97 6.40 9.24
N PRO A 371 19.01 6.34 10.09
CA PRO A 371 19.01 7.06 11.36
C PRO A 371 19.02 8.59 11.19
N SER A 372 19.69 9.14 10.16
CA SER A 372 19.63 10.59 9.85
C SER A 372 18.22 11.06 9.48
N TRP A 373 17.42 10.18 8.88
CA TRP A 373 16.03 10.44 8.48
C TRP A 373 15.03 10.07 9.57
N GLY A 374 15.47 9.74 10.79
CA GLY A 374 14.57 9.34 11.86
C GLY A 374 13.94 7.95 11.68
N ILE A 375 14.58 7.06 10.91
CA ILE A 375 14.20 5.65 10.74
C ILE A 375 15.14 4.76 11.57
N ASN A 376 14.58 3.89 12.41
CA ASN A 376 15.35 3.01 13.30
C ASN A 376 15.26 1.52 12.94
N THR A 377 14.62 1.16 11.83
CA THR A 377 14.46 -0.23 11.41
C THR A 377 14.69 -0.40 9.91
N ILE A 378 15.55 -1.35 9.52
CA ILE A 378 15.59 -1.91 8.17
C ILE A 378 14.49 -2.99 8.08
N ALA A 379 13.41 -2.70 7.38
CA ALA A 379 12.23 -3.56 7.40
C ALA A 379 12.28 -4.64 6.29
N ASN A 380 11.13 -5.23 5.97
CA ASN A 380 11.00 -6.47 5.24
C ASN A 380 11.67 -6.40 3.84
N TRP A 381 12.13 -7.54 3.32
CA TRP A 381 12.73 -7.66 1.97
C TRP A 381 13.94 -6.78 1.68
N SER A 382 14.64 -6.32 2.72
CA SER A 382 15.87 -5.54 2.56
C SER A 382 17.09 -6.42 2.25
N THR A 383 18.11 -5.81 1.64
CA THR A 383 19.36 -6.49 1.26
C THR A 383 20.17 -6.87 2.50
N ALA A 384 20.57 -8.13 2.58
CA ALA A 384 21.21 -8.68 3.78
C ALA A 384 22.54 -8.01 4.15
N ASP A 385 23.36 -7.67 3.16
CA ASP A 385 24.63 -6.98 3.37
C ASP A 385 24.45 -5.59 4.03
N ILE A 386 23.27 -4.98 3.91
CA ILE A 386 22.97 -3.70 4.58
C ILE A 386 22.73 -3.94 6.07
N TYR A 387 21.81 -4.85 6.43
CA TYR A 387 21.50 -5.08 7.84
C TYR A 387 22.58 -5.84 8.61
N PHE A 388 23.41 -6.66 7.93
CA PHE A 388 24.54 -7.34 8.57
C PHE A 388 25.71 -6.41 8.93
N GLN A 389 25.67 -5.13 8.53
CA GLN A 389 26.57 -4.12 9.11
C GLN A 389 26.25 -3.80 10.57
N ARG A 390 25.10 -4.21 11.10
CA ARG A 390 24.71 -4.03 12.51
C ARG A 390 24.77 -2.57 12.97
N LYS A 391 24.28 -1.66 12.12
CA LYS A 391 24.17 -0.22 12.39
C LYS A 391 22.73 0.20 12.72
N VAL A 392 21.76 -0.55 12.22
CA VAL A 392 20.31 -0.34 12.37
C VAL A 392 19.65 -1.72 12.59
N PRO A 393 18.76 -1.88 13.58
CA PRO A 393 17.99 -3.12 13.74
C PRO A 393 17.20 -3.49 12.48
N TYR A 394 16.87 -4.77 12.33
CA TYR A 394 16.20 -5.26 11.14
C TYR A 394 15.16 -6.34 11.39
N THR A 395 14.21 -6.46 10.47
CA THR A 395 13.35 -7.64 10.34
C THR A 395 13.84 -8.54 9.21
N ALA A 396 13.60 -9.84 9.33
CA ALA A 396 13.92 -10.82 8.30
C ALA A 396 12.65 -11.52 7.78
N THR A 397 12.73 -12.09 6.58
CA THR A 397 11.59 -12.76 5.93
C THR A 397 11.88 -14.25 5.74
N ILE A 398 10.83 -15.06 5.92
CA ILE A 398 10.86 -16.49 5.63
C ILE A 398 9.63 -16.83 4.78
N GLY A 399 9.80 -17.64 3.74
CA GLY A 399 8.69 -18.15 2.95
C GLY A 399 8.41 -19.62 3.25
N THR A 400 7.13 -19.99 3.32
CA THR A 400 6.67 -21.38 3.37
C THR A 400 6.54 -21.97 1.96
N SER A 401 6.57 -23.30 1.86
CA SER A 401 6.38 -23.99 0.58
C SER A 401 5.81 -25.39 0.79
N ALA A 402 4.77 -25.69 0.04
CA ALA A 402 4.11 -26.97 -0.10
C ALA A 402 3.23 -26.95 -1.37
N PRO A 403 2.67 -28.09 -1.81
CA PRO A 403 1.51 -28.09 -2.68
C PRO A 403 0.38 -27.20 -2.12
N SER A 404 -0.39 -26.59 -2.99
CA SER A 404 -1.52 -25.74 -2.57
C SER A 404 -2.80 -26.58 -2.38
N ILE A 405 -3.70 -26.11 -1.52
CA ILE A 405 -5.09 -26.56 -1.49
C ILE A 405 -5.71 -26.20 -2.84
N GLU A 406 -6.05 -27.21 -3.65
CA GLU A 406 -6.29 -27.01 -5.09
C GLU A 406 -7.56 -26.20 -5.36
N GLY A 407 -8.59 -26.37 -4.54
CA GLY A 407 -9.83 -25.59 -4.62
C GLY A 407 -9.75 -24.20 -3.97
N SER A 408 -8.63 -23.83 -3.35
CA SER A 408 -8.47 -22.49 -2.77
C SER A 408 -8.16 -21.43 -3.83
N SER A 409 -8.38 -20.16 -3.50
CA SER A 409 -8.11 -19.01 -4.36
C SER A 409 -7.43 -17.90 -3.56
N GLY A 410 -6.78 -16.97 -4.27
CA GLY A 410 -6.09 -15.84 -3.66
C GLY A 410 -5.40 -14.98 -4.70
N TYR A 411 -5.19 -13.70 -4.38
CA TYR A 411 -4.59 -12.73 -5.30
C TYR A 411 -3.15 -13.12 -5.71
N TRP A 412 -2.32 -13.45 -4.73
CA TRP A 412 -0.93 -13.90 -4.92
C TRP A 412 -0.80 -15.41 -5.16
N GLY A 413 -1.93 -16.12 -5.27
CA GLY A 413 -1.99 -17.56 -5.51
C GLY A 413 -2.80 -18.32 -4.46
N LYS A 414 -2.88 -19.64 -4.66
CA LYS A 414 -3.62 -20.57 -3.81
C LYS A 414 -2.94 -20.80 -2.46
N PHE A 415 -3.74 -21.01 -1.42
CA PHE A 415 -3.28 -21.28 -0.06
C PHE A 415 -2.51 -22.61 0.01
N LYS A 416 -1.44 -22.68 0.82
CA LYS A 416 -0.61 -23.88 0.96
C LYS A 416 -1.31 -24.96 1.78
N ASP A 417 -1.24 -26.21 1.35
CA ASP A 417 -1.75 -27.33 2.14
C ASP A 417 -0.82 -27.55 3.34
N VAL A 418 -1.28 -27.10 4.51
CA VAL A 418 -0.55 -27.16 5.79
C VAL A 418 -0.54 -28.55 6.42
N PHE A 419 -1.36 -29.47 5.92
CA PHE A 419 -1.37 -30.88 6.33
C PHE A 419 -0.44 -31.71 5.45
N HIS A 420 0.01 -31.17 4.31
CA HIS A 420 1.01 -31.84 3.49
C HIS A 420 2.34 -31.97 4.25
N PRO A 421 2.99 -33.15 4.26
CA PRO A 421 4.23 -33.37 5.03
C PRO A 421 5.35 -32.41 4.64
N ASP A 422 5.39 -32.01 3.37
CA ASP A 422 6.36 -31.04 2.87
C ASP A 422 6.25 -29.65 3.50
N PHE A 423 5.08 -29.24 4.01
CA PHE A 423 4.94 -27.91 4.62
C PHE A 423 5.92 -27.71 5.78
N LYS A 424 5.90 -28.64 6.74
CA LYS A 424 6.83 -28.62 7.87
C LYS A 424 8.26 -28.96 7.44
N ALA A 425 8.43 -29.94 6.55
CA ALA A 425 9.76 -30.37 6.12
C ALA A 425 10.53 -29.26 5.37
N ASN A 426 9.86 -28.56 4.45
CA ASN A 426 10.45 -27.44 3.71
C ASN A 426 10.74 -26.25 4.62
N LEU A 427 9.87 -25.96 5.60
CA LEU A 427 10.16 -24.93 6.59
C LEU A 427 11.38 -25.30 7.44
N LYS A 428 11.52 -26.55 7.88
CA LYS A 428 12.71 -27.05 8.57
C LYS A 428 13.99 -27.00 7.72
N LYS A 429 13.87 -27.13 6.40
CA LYS A 429 14.99 -26.92 5.47
C LYS A 429 15.35 -25.44 5.38
N ARG A 430 14.34 -24.57 5.26
CA ARG A 430 14.52 -23.11 5.14
C ARG A 430 15.27 -22.52 6.34
N VAL A 431 14.95 -22.94 7.57
CA VAL A 431 15.63 -22.45 8.78
C VAL A 431 17.06 -23.01 8.97
N LYS A 432 17.55 -23.83 8.03
CA LYS A 432 18.95 -24.28 8.00
C LYS A 432 19.78 -23.56 6.93
N GLU A 433 19.16 -22.72 6.11
CA GLU A 433 19.88 -21.96 5.08
C GLU A 433 20.64 -20.79 5.70
N ALA A 434 21.78 -20.42 5.10
CA ALA A 434 22.66 -19.36 5.60
C ALA A 434 21.94 -18.01 5.79
N SER A 435 20.99 -17.70 4.89
CA SER A 435 20.15 -16.51 4.96
C SER A 435 19.32 -16.42 6.25
N PHE A 436 18.94 -17.56 6.83
CA PHE A 436 18.28 -17.63 8.13
C PHE A 436 19.30 -17.77 9.26
N THR A 437 20.24 -18.72 9.19
CA THR A 437 21.15 -19.03 10.32
C THR A 437 22.02 -17.83 10.71
N ASN A 438 22.37 -16.95 9.76
CA ASN A 438 23.13 -15.73 10.04
C ASN A 438 22.34 -14.68 10.83
N THR A 439 21.03 -14.85 10.98
CA THR A 439 20.15 -13.96 11.78
C THR A 439 19.83 -14.52 13.17
N VAL A 440 20.08 -15.81 13.39
CA VAL A 440 19.75 -16.49 14.65
C VAL A 440 20.66 -15.96 15.75
N ASN A 441 20.07 -15.61 16.89
CA ASN A 441 20.78 -15.00 18.02
C ASN A 441 21.52 -13.69 17.69
N ASP A 442 21.24 -13.07 16.54
CA ASP A 442 21.72 -11.71 16.27
C ASP A 442 20.84 -10.71 17.06
N PRO A 443 21.41 -9.93 18.00
CA PRO A 443 20.62 -8.98 18.80
C PRO A 443 20.02 -7.84 17.95
N TRP A 444 20.51 -7.63 16.72
CA TRP A 444 19.97 -6.64 15.79
C TRP A 444 18.73 -7.16 15.02
N CYS A 445 18.51 -8.48 14.99
CA CYS A 445 17.33 -9.07 14.37
C CYS A 445 16.14 -8.97 15.34
N ILE A 446 15.14 -8.17 14.96
CA ILE A 446 13.89 -8.00 15.73
C ILE A 446 13.08 -9.30 15.68
N GLY A 447 12.97 -9.92 14.49
CA GLY A 447 12.15 -11.10 14.27
C GLY A 447 11.89 -11.40 12.81
N TYR A 448 10.99 -12.37 12.60
CA TYR A 448 10.68 -12.92 11.30
C TYR A 448 9.22 -12.67 10.90
N PHE A 449 9.02 -12.02 9.77
CA PHE A 449 7.78 -12.13 9.01
C PHE A 449 7.81 -13.44 8.22
N VAL A 450 6.69 -14.17 8.19
CA VAL A 450 6.56 -15.44 7.46
C VAL A 450 5.45 -15.34 6.45
N ASP A 451 5.78 -15.51 5.17
CA ASP A 451 4.92 -15.22 4.03
C ASP A 451 4.45 -13.75 3.98
N ASN A 452 3.53 -13.44 3.06
CA ASN A 452 2.96 -12.11 2.87
C ASN A 452 1.60 -12.21 2.15
N GLU A 453 0.58 -11.52 2.65
CA GLU A 453 -0.71 -11.31 1.97
C GLU A 453 -1.38 -12.58 1.39
N ILE A 454 -1.32 -13.69 2.12
CA ILE A 454 -1.89 -14.96 1.68
C ILE A 454 -3.43 -14.93 1.65
N GLY A 455 -4.04 -15.68 0.73
CA GLY A 455 -5.49 -15.68 0.49
C GLY A 455 -6.30 -16.38 1.58
N TRP A 456 -6.63 -15.66 2.66
CA TRP A 456 -7.38 -16.20 3.80
C TRP A 456 -8.89 -16.36 3.54
N GLY A 457 -9.47 -15.61 2.59
CA GLY A 457 -10.91 -15.62 2.29
C GLY A 457 -11.80 -15.26 3.50
N ASP A 458 -13.06 -15.67 3.47
CA ASP A 458 -13.96 -15.66 4.63
C ASP A 458 -13.71 -16.85 5.57
N GLU A 459 -14.43 -16.91 6.69
CA GLU A 459 -14.29 -17.93 7.75
C GLU A 459 -14.61 -19.37 7.30
N THR A 460 -15.08 -19.58 6.07
CA THR A 460 -15.37 -20.91 5.50
C THR A 460 -14.54 -21.22 4.26
N SER A 461 -13.90 -20.21 3.67
CA SER A 461 -13.30 -20.29 2.34
C SER A 461 -12.21 -21.36 2.21
N LEU A 462 -11.34 -21.51 3.22
CA LEU A 462 -10.30 -22.55 3.19
C LEU A 462 -10.87 -23.96 3.34
N ALA A 463 -11.94 -24.13 4.12
CA ALA A 463 -12.64 -25.41 4.26
C ALA A 463 -13.39 -25.78 2.98
N LEU A 464 -14.08 -24.83 2.35
CA LEU A 464 -14.72 -25.02 1.05
C LEU A 464 -13.68 -25.33 -0.04
N GLY A 465 -12.58 -24.60 -0.09
CA GLY A 465 -11.46 -24.88 -0.99
C GLY A 465 -10.89 -26.29 -0.78
N THR A 466 -10.82 -26.74 0.46
CA THR A 466 -10.42 -28.11 0.81
C THR A 466 -11.44 -29.14 0.30
N LEU A 467 -12.76 -28.90 0.44
CA LEU A 467 -13.78 -29.81 -0.08
C LEU A 467 -13.75 -29.91 -1.60
N MET A 468 -13.48 -28.83 -2.32
CA MET A 468 -13.35 -28.82 -3.77
C MET A 468 -12.06 -29.47 -4.30
N SER A 469 -11.16 -29.87 -3.40
CA SER A 469 -9.87 -30.42 -3.77
C SER A 469 -9.90 -31.95 -3.99
N PRO A 470 -8.95 -32.52 -4.74
CA PRO A 470 -8.88 -33.96 -5.00
C PRO A 470 -8.83 -34.81 -3.72
N ALA A 471 -9.45 -35.99 -3.78
CA ALA A 471 -9.55 -36.97 -2.68
C ALA A 471 -8.22 -37.30 -2.00
N ALA A 472 -7.12 -37.31 -2.78
CA ALA A 472 -5.79 -37.65 -2.29
C ALA A 472 -5.08 -36.49 -1.56
N GLN A 473 -5.61 -35.26 -1.56
CA GLN A 473 -4.95 -34.14 -0.90
C GLN A 473 -4.96 -34.31 0.63
N PRO A 474 -3.83 -34.12 1.32
CA PRO A 474 -3.75 -34.23 2.78
C PRO A 474 -4.76 -33.36 3.53
N ALA A 475 -5.01 -32.12 3.09
CA ALA A 475 -6.05 -31.28 3.69
C ALA A 475 -7.45 -31.91 3.57
N LYS A 476 -7.79 -32.50 2.41
CA LYS A 476 -9.10 -33.14 2.18
C LYS A 476 -9.26 -34.35 3.11
N ILE A 477 -8.23 -35.19 3.21
CA ILE A 477 -8.22 -36.35 4.12
C ILE A 477 -8.37 -35.87 5.58
N ALA A 478 -7.61 -34.86 5.99
CA ALA A 478 -7.69 -34.31 7.35
C ALA A 478 -9.09 -33.75 7.67
N PHE A 479 -9.76 -33.11 6.72
CA PHE A 479 -11.12 -32.61 6.93
C PHE A 479 -12.11 -33.76 7.12
N ILE A 480 -12.07 -34.78 6.24
CA ILE A 480 -12.98 -35.94 6.37
C ILE A 480 -12.73 -36.68 7.69
N ASP A 481 -11.48 -36.79 8.14
CA ASP A 481 -11.15 -37.42 9.42
C ASP A 481 -11.66 -36.61 10.62
N GLU A 482 -11.65 -35.28 10.57
CA GLU A 482 -12.26 -34.44 11.60
C GLU A 482 -13.79 -34.65 11.66
N LEU A 483 -14.44 -34.76 10.51
CA LEU A 483 -15.88 -35.03 10.42
C LEU A 483 -16.24 -36.43 10.93
N LYS A 484 -15.44 -37.46 10.60
CA LYS A 484 -15.62 -38.84 11.10
C LYS A 484 -15.50 -38.94 12.62
N LYS A 485 -14.70 -38.07 13.26
CA LYS A 485 -14.61 -38.02 14.73
C LYS A 485 -15.85 -37.40 15.37
N LYS A 486 -16.53 -36.50 14.65
CA LYS A 486 -17.71 -35.78 15.13
C LYS A 486 -19.01 -36.55 14.90
N TYR A 487 -19.16 -37.14 13.72
CA TYR A 487 -20.39 -37.80 13.29
C TYR A 487 -20.26 -39.32 13.38
N ALA A 488 -21.29 -39.97 13.93
CA ALA A 488 -21.33 -41.44 14.05
C ALA A 488 -21.26 -42.14 12.67
N ASP A 489 -21.93 -41.57 11.67
CA ASP A 489 -21.96 -42.08 10.30
C ASP A 489 -22.23 -40.94 9.28
N ILE A 490 -22.20 -41.29 7.98
CA ILE A 490 -22.43 -40.34 6.89
C ILE A 490 -23.87 -39.79 6.86
N GLY A 491 -24.85 -40.56 7.36
CA GLY A 491 -26.25 -40.14 7.44
C GLY A 491 -26.47 -39.01 8.43
N ALA A 492 -25.77 -39.06 9.57
CA ALA A 492 -25.76 -37.98 10.56
C ALA A 492 -25.18 -36.68 9.97
N LEU A 493 -24.11 -36.77 9.17
CA LEU A 493 -23.57 -35.60 8.46
C LEU A 493 -24.55 -35.09 7.39
N ASN A 494 -25.09 -35.98 6.57
CA ASN A 494 -26.04 -35.65 5.51
C ASN A 494 -27.24 -34.87 6.03
N THR A 495 -27.73 -35.23 7.23
CA THR A 495 -28.82 -34.52 7.91
C THR A 495 -28.46 -33.07 8.23
N VAL A 496 -27.25 -32.81 8.74
CA VAL A 496 -26.81 -31.46 9.10
C VAL A 496 -26.45 -30.64 7.87
N TRP A 497 -25.78 -31.26 6.89
CA TRP A 497 -25.27 -30.59 5.70
C TRP A 497 -26.32 -30.47 4.60
N GLY A 498 -27.45 -31.17 4.69
CA GLY A 498 -28.44 -31.24 3.61
C GLY A 498 -27.87 -31.91 2.37
N THR A 499 -27.01 -32.91 2.56
CA THR A 499 -26.35 -33.68 1.49
C THR A 499 -26.90 -35.11 1.46
N SER A 500 -26.47 -35.90 0.48
CA SER A 500 -26.91 -37.29 0.28
C SER A 500 -25.77 -38.20 -0.15
N TYR A 501 -24.62 -38.13 0.53
CA TYR A 501 -23.49 -39.01 0.26
C TYR A 501 -23.79 -40.44 0.74
N ASP A 502 -23.52 -41.45 -0.10
CA ASP A 502 -23.75 -42.87 0.24
C ASP A 502 -22.76 -43.41 1.28
N SER A 503 -21.57 -42.84 1.35
CA SER A 503 -20.51 -43.25 2.27
C SER A 503 -19.50 -42.13 2.51
N TRP A 504 -18.63 -42.29 3.51
CA TRP A 504 -17.49 -41.40 3.72
C TRP A 504 -16.54 -41.36 2.51
N ASP A 505 -16.37 -42.48 1.82
CA ASP A 505 -15.51 -42.55 0.62
C ASP A 505 -16.16 -41.79 -0.56
N ALA A 506 -17.48 -41.84 -0.68
CA ALA A 506 -18.21 -41.03 -1.66
C ALA A 506 -18.05 -39.52 -1.38
N MET A 507 -18.10 -39.11 -0.11
CA MET A 507 -17.83 -37.72 0.29
C MET A 507 -16.37 -37.33 0.03
N LEU A 508 -15.41 -38.22 0.32
CA LEU A 508 -13.98 -37.99 0.08
C LEU A 508 -13.69 -37.81 -1.41
N ALA A 509 -14.31 -38.63 -2.28
CA ALA A 509 -14.18 -38.55 -3.73
C ALA A 509 -14.87 -37.32 -4.35
N SER A 510 -15.86 -36.76 -3.66
CA SER A 510 -16.63 -35.61 -4.15
C SER A 510 -15.86 -34.29 -4.02
N THR A 511 -15.95 -33.44 -5.04
CA THR A 511 -15.49 -32.05 -5.03
C THR A 511 -16.64 -31.04 -4.84
N ASN A 512 -17.83 -31.51 -4.47
CA ASN A 512 -18.98 -30.64 -4.23
C ASN A 512 -18.89 -29.99 -2.85
N THR A 513 -19.43 -28.77 -2.74
CA THR A 513 -19.63 -28.08 -1.47
C THR A 513 -21.09 -28.19 -1.03
N PRO A 514 -21.39 -28.14 0.29
CA PRO A 514 -22.77 -28.02 0.74
C PRO A 514 -23.41 -26.71 0.25
N ALA A 515 -24.75 -26.67 0.23
CA ALA A 515 -25.47 -25.45 -0.08
C ALA A 515 -25.10 -24.33 0.91
N LYS A 516 -25.12 -23.07 0.46
CA LYS A 516 -24.75 -21.91 1.28
C LYS A 516 -25.53 -21.90 2.61
N GLY A 517 -24.81 -21.76 3.72
CA GLY A 517 -25.37 -21.75 5.08
C GLY A 517 -25.56 -23.13 5.71
N LYS A 518 -25.32 -24.24 4.98
CA LYS A 518 -25.27 -25.59 5.53
C LYS A 518 -23.86 -25.98 5.93
N GLY A 519 -23.73 -26.77 7.00
CA GLY A 519 -22.42 -27.22 7.51
C GLY A 519 -21.52 -26.09 8.03
N THR A 520 -22.03 -24.86 8.18
CA THR A 520 -21.22 -23.67 8.52
C THR A 520 -20.34 -23.88 9.75
N THR A 521 -20.87 -24.46 10.83
CA THR A 521 -20.08 -24.73 12.03
C THR A 521 -18.90 -25.66 11.75
N ASP A 522 -19.08 -26.69 10.91
CA ASP A 522 -18.00 -27.62 10.58
C ASP A 522 -16.97 -27.00 9.64
N LEU A 523 -17.44 -26.22 8.67
CA LEU A 523 -16.58 -25.47 7.76
C LEU A 523 -15.70 -24.47 8.55
N THR A 524 -16.30 -23.74 9.49
CA THR A 524 -15.59 -22.79 10.35
C THR A 524 -14.62 -23.49 11.31
N ASN A 525 -15.00 -24.65 11.87
CA ASN A 525 -14.10 -25.43 12.72
C ASN A 525 -12.88 -25.94 11.95
N PHE A 526 -13.09 -26.50 10.75
CA PHE A 526 -11.97 -26.96 9.94
C PHE A 526 -11.12 -25.80 9.42
N TYR A 527 -11.72 -24.63 9.16
CA TYR A 527 -10.96 -23.41 8.92
C TYR A 527 -10.03 -23.10 10.09
N ASP A 528 -10.53 -23.15 11.33
CA ASP A 528 -9.71 -22.97 12.54
C ASP A 528 -8.58 -23.99 12.62
N SER A 529 -8.83 -25.25 12.23
CA SER A 529 -7.81 -26.31 12.12
C SER A 529 -6.72 -25.96 11.11
N VAL A 530 -7.07 -25.51 9.89
CA VAL A 530 -6.13 -25.07 8.86
C VAL A 530 -5.29 -23.88 9.35
N ALA A 531 -5.95 -22.83 9.83
CA ALA A 531 -5.26 -21.63 10.33
C ALA A 531 -4.36 -21.97 11.54
N SER A 532 -4.84 -22.79 12.47
CA SER A 532 -4.05 -23.21 13.63
C SER A 532 -2.83 -24.01 13.22
N MET A 533 -2.96 -24.92 12.26
CA MET A 533 -1.85 -25.72 11.77
C MET A 533 -0.78 -24.85 11.09
N TYR A 534 -1.20 -23.85 10.29
CA TYR A 534 -0.30 -22.86 9.69
C TYR A 534 0.55 -22.16 10.77
N PHE A 535 -0.11 -21.44 11.68
CA PHE A 535 0.57 -20.59 12.67
C PHE A 535 1.36 -21.40 13.70
N ARG A 536 0.82 -22.53 14.17
CA ARG A 536 1.49 -23.39 15.16
C ARG A 536 2.76 -24.02 14.58
N THR A 537 2.68 -24.58 13.37
CA THR A 537 3.83 -25.24 12.75
C THR A 537 4.97 -24.26 12.53
N ILE A 538 4.64 -23.04 12.08
CA ILE A 538 5.63 -21.97 11.91
C ILE A 538 6.24 -21.59 13.26
N ARG A 539 5.41 -21.28 14.26
CA ARG A 539 5.87 -20.94 15.61
C ARG A 539 6.81 -22.01 16.17
N ASP A 540 6.44 -23.28 16.08
CA ASP A 540 7.23 -24.37 16.65
C ASP A 540 8.59 -24.51 15.95
N VAL A 541 8.62 -24.45 14.62
CA VAL A 541 9.89 -24.53 13.86
C VAL A 541 10.77 -23.31 14.13
N LEU A 542 10.20 -22.10 14.20
CA LEU A 542 10.97 -20.90 14.51
C LEU A 542 11.50 -20.91 15.94
N LYS A 543 10.70 -21.29 16.94
CA LYS A 543 11.18 -21.33 18.33
C LYS A 543 12.18 -22.45 18.59
N GLU A 544 12.15 -23.54 17.82
CA GLU A 544 13.19 -24.58 17.81
C GLU A 544 14.52 -24.02 17.24
N ALA A 545 14.46 -23.26 16.14
CA ALA A 545 15.65 -22.81 15.42
C ALA A 545 16.22 -21.45 15.90
N SER A 546 15.37 -20.56 16.41
CA SER A 546 15.66 -19.17 16.77
C SER A 546 14.78 -18.73 17.95
N PRO A 547 15.06 -19.24 19.17
CA PRO A 547 14.19 -19.08 20.33
C PRO A 547 14.04 -17.63 20.82
N ASN A 548 15.03 -16.78 20.51
CA ASN A 548 15.13 -15.42 21.02
C ASN A 548 14.46 -14.36 20.11
N GLN A 549 14.30 -14.65 18.82
CA GLN A 549 13.70 -13.74 17.85
C GLN A 549 12.17 -13.85 17.85
N LEU A 550 11.50 -12.75 17.49
CA LEU A 550 10.03 -12.67 17.46
C LEU A 550 9.44 -13.36 16.23
N TYR A 551 8.33 -14.08 16.41
CA TYR A 551 7.47 -14.48 15.31
C TYR A 551 6.44 -13.36 15.02
N MET A 552 6.60 -12.69 13.89
CA MET A 552 5.90 -11.44 13.56
C MET A 552 4.71 -11.64 12.61
N GLY A 553 4.23 -12.87 12.41
CA GLY A 553 3.04 -13.16 11.61
C GLY A 553 3.27 -13.12 10.10
N CYS A 554 2.18 -12.93 9.34
CA CYS A 554 2.10 -13.16 7.89
C CYS A 554 1.56 -11.99 7.06
N ARG A 555 1.64 -10.77 7.60
CA ARG A 555 1.31 -9.49 6.93
C ARG A 555 -0.04 -9.51 6.23
N PHE A 556 -1.12 -9.45 7.02
CA PHE A 556 -2.49 -9.48 6.50
C PHE A 556 -2.83 -8.19 5.72
N ALA A 557 -3.09 -8.28 4.41
CA ALA A 557 -3.77 -7.23 3.64
C ALA A 557 -5.29 -7.43 3.60
N TRP A 558 -5.72 -8.68 3.48
CA TRP A 558 -7.12 -9.11 3.53
C TRP A 558 -7.20 -10.35 4.41
N ALA A 559 -8.04 -10.31 5.45
CA ALA A 559 -8.23 -11.42 6.37
C ALA A 559 -9.61 -11.36 7.01
N ASN A 560 -10.14 -12.52 7.36
CA ASN A 560 -11.33 -12.61 8.19
C ASN A 560 -10.99 -12.60 9.69
N PRO A 561 -11.96 -12.26 10.56
CA PRO A 561 -11.77 -12.23 12.01
C PRO A 561 -11.22 -13.52 12.62
N LEU A 562 -11.59 -14.69 12.09
CA LEU A 562 -11.12 -15.98 12.62
C LEU A 562 -9.62 -16.16 12.40
N ALA A 563 -9.11 -15.96 11.19
CA ALA A 563 -7.67 -16.04 10.88
C ALA A 563 -6.83 -15.10 11.76
N ILE A 564 -7.32 -13.88 11.97
CA ILE A 564 -6.68 -12.88 12.84
C ILE A 564 -6.64 -13.38 14.28
N LYS A 565 -7.78 -13.84 14.81
CA LYS A 565 -7.88 -14.39 16.17
C LYS A 565 -6.97 -15.61 16.36
N VAL A 566 -6.86 -16.48 15.35
CA VAL A 566 -5.95 -17.62 15.39
C VAL A 566 -4.50 -17.16 15.45
N SER A 567 -4.11 -16.20 14.62
CA SER A 567 -2.73 -15.70 14.57
C SER A 567 -2.26 -15.18 15.94
N ALA A 568 -3.13 -14.49 16.66
CA ALA A 568 -2.86 -13.94 17.99
C ALA A 568 -2.50 -15.01 19.05
N ARG A 569 -2.91 -16.27 18.85
CA ARG A 569 -2.54 -17.39 19.74
C ARG A 569 -1.06 -17.77 19.64
N TYR A 570 -0.44 -17.56 18.48
CA TYR A 570 0.88 -18.12 18.16
C TYR A 570 1.94 -17.06 17.85
N CYS A 571 1.55 -15.93 17.26
CA CYS A 571 2.46 -14.84 16.95
C CYS A 571 2.84 -14.05 18.22
N ASP A 572 4.10 -13.63 18.29
CA ASP A 572 4.57 -12.68 19.30
C ASP A 572 4.07 -11.27 18.96
N VAL A 573 3.99 -10.94 17.67
CA VAL A 573 3.44 -9.69 17.10
C VAL A 573 2.55 -10.05 15.91
N VAL A 574 1.35 -9.47 15.82
CA VAL A 574 0.45 -9.66 14.67
C VAL A 574 0.70 -8.54 13.65
N SER A 575 0.86 -8.88 12.38
CA SER A 575 1.24 -7.94 11.33
C SER A 575 0.14 -7.69 10.29
N TYR A 576 -0.03 -6.44 9.89
CA TYR A 576 -1.03 -6.02 8.89
C TYR A 576 -0.41 -5.11 7.84
N ASN A 577 -0.82 -5.25 6.58
CA ASN A 577 -0.51 -4.30 5.51
C ASN A 577 -1.72 -3.37 5.35
N ILE A 578 -1.55 -2.07 5.61
CA ILE A 578 -2.66 -1.12 5.68
C ILE A 578 -2.37 0.09 4.80
N TYR A 579 -2.76 -0.03 3.53
CA TYR A 579 -2.78 1.04 2.56
C TYR A 579 -4.03 1.92 2.72
N ALA A 580 -3.94 2.91 3.60
CA ALA A 580 -4.98 3.88 3.92
C ALA A 580 -4.35 5.21 4.35
N LYS A 581 -5.10 6.32 4.34
CA LYS A 581 -4.58 7.63 4.79
C LYS A 581 -4.40 7.71 6.32
N THR A 582 -5.00 6.77 7.04
CA THR A 582 -4.79 6.52 8.48
C THR A 582 -5.00 5.04 8.79
N PRO A 583 -4.23 4.43 9.72
CA PRO A 583 -4.48 3.05 10.16
C PRO A 583 -5.85 2.89 10.85
N LYS A 584 -6.46 3.99 11.33
CA LYS A 584 -7.76 3.99 12.02
C LYS A 584 -8.90 3.46 11.14
N GLU A 585 -8.80 3.61 9.82
CA GLU A 585 -9.76 3.06 8.85
C GLU A 585 -9.90 1.54 8.93
N LYS A 586 -8.90 0.84 9.50
CA LYS A 586 -8.88 -0.62 9.66
C LYS A 586 -8.86 -1.05 11.13
N LYS A 587 -9.25 -0.17 12.06
CA LYS A 587 -9.23 -0.43 13.51
C LYS A 587 -9.99 -1.69 13.90
N ASP A 588 -11.14 -1.96 13.29
CA ASP A 588 -11.97 -3.12 13.66
C ASP A 588 -11.33 -4.44 13.20
N MET A 589 -10.66 -4.45 12.04
CA MET A 589 -9.86 -5.60 11.60
C MET A 589 -8.71 -5.86 12.58
N MET A 590 -7.96 -4.82 12.95
CA MET A 590 -6.82 -4.96 13.87
C MET A 590 -7.25 -5.43 15.26
N LYS A 591 -8.37 -4.91 15.79
CA LYS A 591 -8.94 -5.35 17.08
C LYS A 591 -9.27 -6.84 17.15
N GLY A 592 -9.44 -7.52 16.02
CA GLY A 592 -9.68 -8.97 15.96
C GLY A 592 -8.59 -9.80 16.66
N ALA A 593 -7.38 -9.26 16.82
CA ALA A 593 -6.27 -9.92 17.52
C ALA A 593 -6.30 -9.76 19.05
N GLY A 594 -7.21 -8.94 19.60
CA GLY A 594 -7.37 -8.72 21.05
C GLY A 594 -6.27 -7.86 21.67
N ASP A 595 -5.92 -8.08 22.94
CA ASP A 595 -4.85 -7.32 23.59
C ASP A 595 -3.46 -7.86 23.22
N LYS A 596 -3.05 -7.64 21.97
CA LYS A 596 -1.77 -8.06 21.41
C LYS A 596 -1.02 -6.90 20.76
N PRO A 597 0.32 -6.96 20.67
CA PRO A 597 1.09 -5.98 19.91
C PRO A 597 0.89 -6.19 18.39
N TYR A 598 0.70 -5.09 17.68
CA TYR A 598 0.49 -5.06 16.23
C TYR A 598 1.65 -4.35 15.54
N ILE A 599 1.96 -4.75 14.32
CA ILE A 599 2.87 -3.99 13.47
C ILE A 599 2.24 -3.76 12.10
N ILE A 600 2.30 -2.51 11.63
CA ILE A 600 1.93 -2.22 10.24
C ILE A 600 3.13 -2.58 9.37
N GLY A 601 3.00 -3.66 8.62
CA GLY A 601 4.04 -4.18 7.74
C GLY A 601 4.23 -3.35 6.47
N GLU A 602 3.17 -2.69 5.97
CA GLU A 602 3.24 -1.85 4.77
C GLU A 602 2.23 -0.71 4.85
N PHE A 603 2.66 0.48 4.42
CA PHE A 603 1.83 1.60 3.99
C PHE A 603 2.62 2.52 3.05
N HIS A 604 1.94 3.28 2.20
CA HIS A 604 2.56 4.35 1.40
C HIS A 604 1.56 5.39 0.93
N PHE A 605 2.11 6.47 0.40
CA PHE A 605 1.41 7.53 -0.34
C PHE A 605 2.28 7.94 -1.52
N GLY A 606 1.68 8.19 -2.67
CA GLY A 606 2.42 8.72 -3.80
C GLY A 606 1.69 9.80 -4.57
N ALA A 607 2.48 10.58 -5.29
CA ALA A 607 2.04 11.68 -6.12
C ALA A 607 2.71 11.63 -7.51
N LEU A 608 2.15 12.35 -8.48
CA LEU A 608 2.62 12.33 -9.87
C LEU A 608 3.40 13.60 -10.27
N ASP A 609 3.77 14.42 -9.30
CA ASP A 609 4.52 15.67 -9.51
C ASP A 609 6.05 15.46 -9.66
N ARG A 610 6.50 14.20 -9.78
CA ARG A 610 7.92 13.79 -9.89
C ARG A 610 8.17 12.76 -11.00
N GLY A 611 7.53 12.95 -12.16
CA GLY A 611 7.86 12.16 -13.37
C GLY A 611 7.29 10.74 -13.46
N MET A 612 6.65 10.24 -12.39
CA MET A 612 6.02 8.92 -12.36
C MET A 612 4.61 8.92 -12.96
N PHE A 613 4.09 7.72 -13.29
CA PHE A 613 2.78 7.54 -13.95
C PHE A 613 1.71 6.90 -13.08
N HIS A 614 2.07 6.46 -11.88
CA HIS A 614 1.13 5.88 -10.94
C HIS A 614 1.51 6.27 -9.50
N THR A 615 0.53 6.72 -8.72
CA THR A 615 0.72 7.17 -7.33
C THR A 615 0.97 6.00 -6.39
N GLY A 616 0.50 4.82 -6.76
CA GLY A 616 0.48 3.64 -5.92
C GLY A 616 -0.92 3.39 -5.41
N LEU A 617 -1.02 2.77 -4.23
CA LEU A 617 -2.31 2.34 -3.68
C LEU A 617 -3.06 3.46 -2.95
N VAL A 618 -2.36 4.51 -2.51
CA VAL A 618 -2.97 5.68 -1.87
C VAL A 618 -2.43 6.95 -2.51
N ALA A 619 -3.29 7.64 -3.26
CA ALA A 619 -2.93 8.86 -3.96
C ALA A 619 -2.94 10.08 -3.03
N VAL A 620 -1.97 10.96 -3.24
CA VAL A 620 -1.90 12.32 -2.71
C VAL A 620 -1.53 13.28 -3.85
N LYS A 621 -1.81 14.57 -3.67
CA LYS A 621 -1.69 15.59 -4.71
C LYS A 621 -0.25 15.80 -5.19
N ASN A 622 0.69 15.92 -4.25
CA ASN A 622 2.09 16.28 -4.50
C ASN A 622 3.00 15.80 -3.35
N GLN A 623 4.31 16.04 -3.46
CA GLN A 623 5.26 15.64 -2.41
C GLN A 623 5.01 16.32 -1.04
N ASP A 624 4.46 17.53 -1.01
CA ASP A 624 4.09 18.20 0.25
C ASP A 624 2.95 17.47 0.98
N GLU A 625 1.87 17.13 0.27
CA GLU A 625 0.77 16.35 0.85
C GLU A 625 1.23 14.95 1.25
N ARG A 626 2.17 14.37 0.50
CA ARG A 626 2.82 13.10 0.84
C ARG A 626 3.51 13.17 2.21
N ALA A 627 4.27 14.23 2.48
CA ALA A 627 4.94 14.47 3.76
C ALA A 627 3.95 14.71 4.91
N VAL A 628 2.89 15.50 4.68
CA VAL A 628 1.82 15.74 5.67
C VAL A 628 1.09 14.44 6.01
N THR A 629 0.75 13.65 4.99
CA THR A 629 0.01 12.39 5.14
C THR A 629 0.87 11.33 5.85
N TYR A 630 2.16 11.23 5.51
CA TYR A 630 3.14 10.43 6.25
C TYR A 630 3.16 10.80 7.74
N THR A 631 3.25 12.10 8.03
CA THR A 631 3.30 12.60 9.41
C THR A 631 2.07 12.18 10.21
N ARG A 632 0.88 12.35 9.63
CA ARG A 632 -0.39 11.92 10.25
C ARG A 632 -0.42 10.42 10.48
N TYR A 633 -0.11 9.62 9.47
CA TYR A 633 -0.21 8.15 9.55
C TYR A 633 0.71 7.59 10.64
N VAL A 634 1.97 8.02 10.69
CA VAL A 634 2.93 7.56 11.70
C VAL A 634 2.51 8.05 13.09
N THR A 635 1.99 9.28 13.23
CA THR A 635 1.46 9.78 14.50
C THR A 635 0.27 8.95 15.01
N ASP A 636 -0.65 8.56 14.11
CA ASP A 636 -1.75 7.67 14.45
C ASP A 636 -1.24 6.29 14.93
N CYS A 637 -0.18 5.76 14.31
CA CYS A 637 0.48 4.54 14.77
C CYS A 637 1.14 4.71 16.14
N LEU A 638 1.83 5.83 16.37
CA LEU A 638 2.52 6.13 17.64
C LEU A 638 1.55 6.30 18.81
N THR A 639 0.34 6.80 18.53
CA THR A 639 -0.67 7.07 19.57
C THR A 639 -1.55 5.86 19.88
N ASP A 640 -1.66 4.90 18.97
CA ASP A 640 -2.40 3.64 19.20
C ASP A 640 -1.70 2.76 20.27
N PRO A 641 -2.48 2.22 21.24
CA PRO A 641 -1.93 1.44 22.35
C PRO A 641 -1.41 0.06 21.95
N ASN A 642 -1.81 -0.49 20.80
CA ASN A 642 -1.44 -1.83 20.38
C ASN A 642 -0.40 -1.82 19.26
N ILE A 643 -0.33 -0.78 18.43
CA ILE A 643 0.68 -0.67 17.37
C ILE A 643 2.07 -0.43 17.98
N VAL A 644 3.03 -1.31 17.69
CA VAL A 644 4.44 -1.25 18.14
C VAL A 644 5.43 -0.88 17.03
N GLY A 645 4.93 -0.68 15.80
CA GLY A 645 5.73 -0.24 14.67
C GLY A 645 4.91 -0.04 13.40
N CYS A 646 5.49 0.67 12.44
CA CYS A 646 4.95 0.85 11.10
C CYS A 646 6.08 0.95 10.08
N HIS A 647 5.96 0.19 8.99
CA HIS A 647 6.97 0.08 7.95
C HIS A 647 6.44 0.65 6.64
N TRP A 648 7.17 1.62 6.08
CA TRP A 648 6.87 2.24 4.80
C TRP A 648 7.25 1.30 3.65
N PHE A 649 6.34 1.10 2.69
CA PHE A 649 6.63 0.38 1.46
C PHE A 649 6.80 1.39 0.31
N GLN A 650 8.00 1.72 -0.17
CA GLN A 650 9.28 1.07 0.05
C GLN A 650 10.44 2.08 -0.09
N TYR A 651 11.69 1.61 -0.01
CA TYR A 651 12.87 2.48 -0.01
C TYR A 651 13.01 3.35 -1.26
N MET A 652 12.86 2.76 -2.45
CA MET A 652 12.97 3.43 -3.74
C MET A 652 11.66 3.38 -4.51
N ASP A 653 11.49 4.30 -5.46
CA ASP A 653 10.40 4.20 -6.42
C ASP A 653 10.47 2.88 -7.19
N SER A 654 9.30 2.42 -7.62
CA SER A 654 9.25 1.37 -8.62
C SER A 654 9.73 1.90 -9.98
N PRO A 655 10.19 1.05 -10.92
CA PRO A 655 10.60 1.52 -12.24
C PRO A 655 9.44 2.21 -12.95
N VAL A 656 9.69 3.34 -13.63
CA VAL A 656 8.65 4.12 -14.33
C VAL A 656 7.80 3.25 -15.28
N THR A 657 8.44 2.27 -15.92
CA THR A 657 7.84 1.35 -16.90
C THR A 657 7.41 0.00 -16.31
N GLY A 658 7.34 -0.11 -14.98
CA GLY A 658 6.83 -1.29 -14.30
C GLY A 658 7.92 -2.28 -13.91
N ARG A 659 7.87 -2.76 -12.66
CA ARG A 659 8.75 -3.82 -12.16
C ARG A 659 8.41 -5.16 -12.80
N THR A 660 9.43 -6.02 -12.97
CA THR A 660 9.29 -7.31 -13.65
C THR A 660 8.38 -8.33 -12.95
N LEU A 661 8.02 -8.11 -11.69
CA LEU A 661 7.13 -9.01 -10.97
C LEU A 661 5.69 -8.92 -11.51
N ASP A 662 5.13 -7.71 -11.58
CA ASP A 662 3.69 -7.48 -11.73
C ASP A 662 3.31 -6.15 -12.43
N GLY A 663 4.29 -5.44 -13.00
CA GLY A 663 4.07 -4.17 -13.68
C GLY A 663 3.90 -2.95 -12.76
N GLU A 664 4.14 -3.08 -11.45
CA GLU A 664 4.11 -1.96 -10.50
C GLU A 664 5.07 -0.83 -10.92
N ASN A 665 4.56 0.39 -11.08
CA ASN A 665 5.33 1.58 -11.47
C ASN A 665 4.97 2.81 -10.61
N TYR A 666 5.02 2.62 -9.30
CA TYR A 666 4.51 3.54 -8.30
C TYR A 666 5.54 4.57 -7.82
N GLN A 667 5.09 5.80 -7.57
CA GLN A 667 5.85 6.86 -6.88
C GLN A 667 5.75 6.70 -5.36
N ILE A 668 6.50 5.77 -4.79
CA ILE A 668 6.37 5.35 -3.39
C ILE A 668 7.72 5.25 -2.67
N GLY A 669 8.81 5.71 -3.27
CA GLY A 669 10.16 5.68 -2.71
C GLY A 669 10.48 6.85 -1.79
N PHE A 670 11.30 6.63 -0.78
CA PHE A 670 12.04 7.73 -0.13
C PHE A 670 13.12 8.31 -1.06
N ILE A 671 13.58 7.51 -2.01
CA ILE A 671 14.47 7.91 -3.10
C ILE A 671 13.85 7.59 -4.47
N ASP A 672 14.24 8.34 -5.49
CA ASP A 672 13.86 8.08 -6.88
C ASP A 672 14.75 7.02 -7.56
N ASN A 673 14.47 6.74 -8.85
CA ASN A 673 15.26 5.80 -9.65
C ASN A 673 16.73 6.26 -9.85
N SER A 674 17.05 7.53 -9.64
CA SER A 674 18.40 8.10 -9.73
C SER A 674 19.16 8.09 -8.40
N ASP A 675 18.61 7.43 -7.36
CA ASP A 675 19.15 7.43 -5.99
C ASP A 675 19.15 8.85 -5.37
N THR A 676 18.21 9.70 -5.78
CA THR A 676 18.02 11.05 -5.23
C THR A 676 16.91 11.04 -4.17
N PRO A 677 17.18 11.52 -2.94
CA PRO A 677 16.17 11.52 -1.88
C PRO A 677 15.07 12.59 -2.06
N TYR A 678 13.83 12.25 -1.72
CA TYR A 678 12.71 13.20 -1.69
C TYR A 678 12.74 14.03 -0.40
N ALA A 679 13.13 15.31 -0.52
CA ALA A 679 13.40 16.18 0.62
C ALA A 679 12.19 16.34 1.57
N GLU A 680 10.97 16.40 1.02
CA GLU A 680 9.74 16.66 1.75
C GLU A 680 9.43 15.53 2.76
N ILE A 681 9.46 14.27 2.31
CA ILE A 681 9.20 13.12 3.18
C ILE A 681 10.35 12.87 4.17
N ILE A 682 11.60 13.18 3.79
CA ILE A 682 12.76 13.07 4.67
C ILE A 682 12.68 14.06 5.81
N ALA A 683 12.34 15.32 5.53
CA ALA A 683 12.15 16.34 6.55
C ALA A 683 11.04 15.94 7.54
N ALA A 684 9.91 15.43 7.03
CA ALA A 684 8.81 14.93 7.86
C ALA A 684 9.22 13.73 8.73
N SER A 685 9.90 12.74 8.14
CA SER A 685 10.39 11.55 8.84
C SER A 685 11.41 11.89 9.92
N ARG A 686 12.37 12.78 9.61
CA ARG A 686 13.40 13.24 10.56
C ARG A 686 12.77 13.93 11.76
N LYS A 687 11.78 14.81 11.53
CA LYS A 687 11.05 15.50 12.60
C LYS A 687 10.30 14.50 13.49
N LEU A 688 9.63 13.51 12.90
CA LEU A 688 8.94 12.46 13.65
C LEU A 688 9.91 11.62 14.49
N GLY A 689 10.99 11.11 13.89
CA GLY A 689 11.95 10.25 14.61
C GLY A 689 12.60 10.94 15.81
N ALA A 690 12.80 12.26 15.73
CA ALA A 690 13.32 13.06 16.84
C ALA A 690 12.39 13.11 18.07
N THR A 691 11.07 13.01 17.86
CA THR A 691 10.05 13.14 18.93
C THR A 691 9.18 11.89 19.13
N MET A 692 9.40 10.80 18.38
CA MET A 692 8.47 9.68 18.32
C MET A 692 8.17 9.05 19.68
N TYR A 693 9.17 8.98 20.56
CA TYR A 693 9.01 8.41 21.89
C TYR A 693 8.25 9.34 22.84
N GLN A 694 8.47 10.66 22.75
CA GLN A 694 7.70 11.66 23.48
C GLN A 694 6.23 11.62 23.05
N THR A 695 5.98 11.64 21.74
CA THR A 695 4.63 11.50 21.16
C THR A 695 3.95 10.23 21.65
N ARG A 696 4.65 9.08 21.60
CA ARG A 696 4.10 7.81 22.08
C ARG A 696 3.83 7.81 23.59
N ALA A 697 4.68 8.47 24.37
CA ALA A 697 4.49 8.63 25.81
C ALA A 697 3.40 9.67 26.19
N GLY A 698 2.85 10.41 25.21
CA GLY A 698 1.87 11.47 25.44
C GLY A 698 2.48 12.74 26.06
N LYS A 699 3.74 13.03 25.74
CA LYS A 699 4.51 14.19 26.24
C LYS A 699 4.74 15.24 25.17
#